data_AF-A0A094BHD1-F1
#
_entry.id   AF-A0A094BHD1-F1
#
_cell.length_a   1.000
_cell.length_b   1.000
_cell.length_c   1.000
_cell.angle_alpha   90.00
_cell.angle_beta   90.00
_cell.angle_gamma   90.00
#
_symmetry.space_group_name_H-M   'P 1'
#
loop_
_entity.id
_entity.type
_entity.pdbx_description
1 polymer ?
#
loop_
_entity_poly.entity_id
_entity_poly.type
_entity_poly.pdbx_seq_one_letter_code
_entity_poly.pdbx_strand_id
1 'polypeptide(L)'
;MSRESPLGTLGASFLPSFLTDNPLPNGFPWNLCSSNNTDPKTAPNTGITRHYDFIIKRGKAAPDGYLKEVILVNREFPGPTIEANWGDWIEVRVKNEIIGPEEGTSLHWHGFFQKETPWYDGVPSITQCPIAPWSSFTYRFRADVYGTSWYHAHYSAQYSAGVLGPIVIYGPSHVKYDHDLGPIMLQDWYHKDYFTIVEGIMSNDTALQEQLSDNTIINGRMPYNCSLVTDGTPCESDRSYSRFRVTPGETYKLRLINSAAGGFQYFSIDGHNLTVISNDFVDVHPYNVTRVTLAIGQRSDVLFTPIGKPTDIVWMRTNQHADFCAKTLQPEGKAIILYHDAPSDSIPTTEAEPLLAEDATCQNDPLNTTVPYFPAKPPEPSATYNITINQVINSTGHKLFAMNESPFQANYNNPILLLANEKNYSYPYNPQWNVINFGTNSSVRINVWNNNSIPHPMHLHGHDMWVLHDGPGQWDGTIINHENPQRRDTQSLPPHGHIVVQYNLDNPGVWLLHCHIAWHLSAGLSVSLMERPEKINQMEIPFVMAQTCFEWDLYTQRNTVDQIDSGGDARDLVAQKLSTYKGHYRRDTSAAWICSENLFREDVRAAQQSPIVVTMSKDGVADLEGQVLVNIDSSRILDGLDRVEIQEPKVTHPALIQTGVFLNAVTSPKSAAAVVLEAKGIGPSASLRQNHSSEDSEITEALTEPSDLPTGIKLVVLVWCACMAIFALALDTTIIATAIPTITREFKSLNDIGWYGSAYFLTTCAFQLLWGRFYTFFNLKWAYIGAIIIFEIGSIVSGSAPSSIALILGRSIAGIGSAGIFTGSYIIIGFSVKPRYRPKYMGLLGSMYSIASVCGPLLGGILTDHVSWRLCFYINIPLGTIAGAGIFIFFRPTNANAALQALPTRVKLAKLDGIGTCLFVASMVCLITSLEWGGTVYPWRSPRTIALLIIFGLTLTAWVYYQYYKNDDATVPRRFISQRSVASASFTSFLMGGAMFSLVFYVSIYFQAARGMSATTSGLYSLPIILGLMSGMLIAGQLSNRVNRFPPFMLFSAVAASIGAGLTTTLSTNTPSSHWCGYLALFGIGQGIGWQQPLLIAQIFLKDADIPTGTALMSGSKVLGGAILISVSSCVFHSFLERSLLELLPHIDPNIIITAGAAKLRDVVLGIAGDDSARATELLELVEEAYNRACKKVFIGTLVVSGLAVISSGGVEWKEMGVKENKNDESGRGITLLRLWRGT
;
A
#
# COMPACT_ATOMS: atom_id res chain seq x y z
N MET A 1 -29.10 -9.90 -1.40
CA MET A 1 -29.83 -8.77 -1.99
C MET A 1 -28.95 -7.53 -1.86
N SER A 2 -28.82 -6.76 -2.94
CA SER A 2 -28.12 -5.47 -2.97
C SER A 2 -28.75 -4.48 -1.97
N ARG A 3 -27.97 -3.50 -1.52
CA ARG A 3 -28.53 -2.34 -0.82
C ARG A 3 -29.03 -1.40 -1.91
N GLU A 4 -30.28 -0.99 -1.85
CA GLU A 4 -30.80 -0.08 -2.87
C GLU A 4 -30.15 1.29 -2.73
N SER A 5 -29.72 1.88 -3.86
CA SER A 5 -29.19 3.23 -3.91
C SER A 5 -30.27 4.24 -3.45
N PRO A 6 -29.90 5.28 -2.68
CA PRO A 6 -30.83 6.32 -2.29
C PRO A 6 -31.26 7.19 -3.49
N LEU A 7 -30.52 7.18 -4.60
CA LEU A 7 -30.84 7.96 -5.80
C LEU A 7 -32.23 7.62 -6.33
N GLY A 8 -32.99 8.65 -6.72
CA GLY A 8 -34.34 8.49 -7.24
C GLY A 8 -35.36 8.00 -6.19
N THR A 9 -35.07 8.11 -4.89
CA THR A 9 -36.04 7.83 -3.82
C THR A 9 -36.53 9.12 -3.18
N LEU A 10 -37.74 9.12 -2.62
CA LEU A 10 -38.26 10.27 -1.86
C LEU A 10 -37.45 10.58 -0.58
N GLY A 11 -36.61 9.67 -0.12
CA GLY A 11 -35.70 9.87 1.00
C GLY A 11 -34.35 10.50 0.61
N ALA A 12 -34.08 10.69 -0.67
CA ALA A 12 -32.87 11.38 -1.12
C ALA A 12 -32.91 12.85 -0.67
N SER A 13 -31.84 13.30 -0.02
CA SER A 13 -31.70 14.71 0.37
C SER A 13 -31.25 15.54 -0.83
N PHE A 14 -31.69 16.80 -0.90
CA PHE A 14 -31.11 17.75 -1.84
C PHE A 14 -29.64 17.99 -1.53
N LEU A 15 -28.84 18.17 -2.58
CA LEU A 15 -27.43 18.47 -2.41
C LEU A 15 -27.24 19.89 -1.86
N PRO A 16 -26.27 20.10 -0.94
CA PRO A 16 -25.93 21.43 -0.46
C PRO A 16 -25.33 22.29 -1.58
N SER A 17 -25.19 23.60 -1.34
CA SER A 17 -24.48 24.48 -2.27
C SER A 17 -22.99 24.14 -2.39
N PHE A 18 -22.38 23.68 -1.30
CA PHE A 18 -21.01 23.17 -1.20
C PHE A 18 -20.80 22.45 0.13
N LEU A 19 -19.73 21.67 0.26
CA LEU A 19 -19.37 20.99 1.50
C LEU A 19 -18.71 21.98 2.48
N THR A 20 -19.24 22.07 3.70
CA THR A 20 -18.90 23.13 4.67
C THR A 20 -17.76 22.77 5.62
N ASP A 21 -17.23 21.55 5.55
CA ASP A 21 -16.09 21.07 6.34
C ASP A 21 -14.72 21.49 5.78
N ASN A 22 -14.70 22.51 4.91
CA ASN A 22 -13.50 23.14 4.35
C ASN A 22 -13.17 24.47 5.04
N PRO A 23 -11.92 24.96 4.93
CA PRO A 23 -11.62 26.36 5.19
C PRO A 23 -12.46 27.28 4.30
N LEU A 24 -13.11 28.29 4.88
CA LEU A 24 -13.95 29.27 4.18
C LEU A 24 -13.35 30.68 4.27
N PRO A 25 -12.21 30.97 3.63
CA PRO A 25 -11.48 32.24 3.80
C PRO A 25 -12.32 33.48 3.45
N ASN A 26 -13.31 33.34 2.56
CA ASN A 26 -14.31 34.38 2.23
C ASN A 26 -15.72 33.79 2.07
N GLY A 27 -16.09 32.81 2.92
CA GLY A 27 -17.42 32.20 2.92
C GLY A 27 -17.61 31.04 1.93
N PHE A 28 -16.68 30.83 1.00
CA PHE A 28 -16.68 29.72 0.03
C PHE A 28 -15.34 28.97 0.01
N PRO A 29 -15.32 27.65 -0.32
CA PRO A 29 -14.09 26.86 -0.44
C PRO A 29 -13.12 27.38 -1.52
N TRP A 30 -13.66 27.93 -2.61
CA TRP A 30 -12.90 28.53 -3.72
C TRP A 30 -12.67 30.03 -3.55
N ASN A 31 -12.82 30.56 -2.33
CA ASN A 31 -12.50 31.95 -2.01
C ASN A 31 -13.28 32.97 -2.87
N LEU A 32 -12.59 33.87 -3.57
CA LEU A 32 -13.17 34.92 -4.43
C LEU A 32 -13.29 34.49 -5.90
N CYS A 33 -12.97 33.23 -6.23
CA CYS A 33 -13.07 32.74 -7.61
C CYS A 33 -14.55 32.71 -8.05
N SER A 34 -14.81 33.09 -9.30
CA SER A 34 -16.14 33.02 -9.90
C SER A 34 -16.09 32.50 -11.33
N SER A 35 -17.22 31.99 -11.81
CA SER A 35 -17.40 31.37 -13.13
C SER A 35 -17.11 32.31 -14.31
N ASN A 36 -17.15 33.63 -14.12
CA ASN A 36 -16.90 34.62 -15.17
C ASN A 36 -15.45 35.11 -15.27
N ASN A 37 -14.65 35.03 -14.20
CA ASN A 37 -13.36 35.71 -14.11
C ASN A 37 -12.19 34.77 -13.81
N THR A 38 -12.47 33.53 -13.44
CA THR A 38 -11.46 32.54 -13.07
C THR A 38 -11.53 31.41 -14.09
N ASP A 39 -10.38 31.08 -14.66
CA ASP A 39 -10.28 29.90 -15.53
C ASP A 39 -10.59 28.64 -14.69
N PRO A 40 -11.62 27.84 -15.03
CA PRO A 40 -11.95 26.61 -14.31
C PRO A 40 -10.77 25.63 -14.20
N LYS A 41 -9.77 25.72 -15.09
CA LYS A 41 -8.54 24.92 -15.05
C LYS A 41 -7.57 25.31 -13.94
N THR A 42 -7.82 26.39 -13.22
CA THR A 42 -6.96 26.93 -12.15
C THR A 42 -7.50 26.61 -10.76
N ALA A 43 -7.70 25.32 -10.49
CA ALA A 43 -8.32 24.86 -9.24
C ALA A 43 -7.66 25.45 -7.98
N PRO A 44 -8.46 25.91 -6.99
CA PRO A 44 -7.95 26.46 -5.74
C PRO A 44 -7.33 25.34 -4.89
N ASN A 45 -6.43 25.68 -3.95
CA ASN A 45 -5.90 24.70 -3.02
C ASN A 45 -6.65 24.79 -1.70
N THR A 46 -7.53 23.82 -1.43
CA THR A 46 -8.35 23.79 -0.22
C THR A 46 -7.65 23.13 0.97
N GLY A 47 -6.61 22.34 0.71
CA GLY A 47 -5.93 21.52 1.73
C GLY A 47 -6.74 20.32 2.25
N ILE A 48 -7.90 20.03 1.66
CA ILE A 48 -8.80 18.95 2.07
C ILE A 48 -8.64 17.73 1.18
N THR A 49 -8.79 16.53 1.76
CA THR A 49 -8.84 15.26 1.03
C THR A 49 -10.13 14.53 1.38
N ARG A 50 -10.88 14.11 0.35
CA ARG A 50 -12.12 13.34 0.43
C ARG A 50 -11.81 11.87 0.23
N HIS A 51 -12.08 11.05 1.24
CA HIS A 51 -11.75 9.62 1.20
C HIS A 51 -12.99 8.76 0.93
N TYR A 52 -12.87 7.81 0.00
CA TYR A 52 -13.89 6.83 -0.34
C TYR A 52 -13.28 5.41 -0.34
N ASP A 53 -14.05 4.42 0.08
CA ASP A 53 -13.67 3.00 0.00
C ASP A 53 -14.73 2.26 -0.82
N PHE A 54 -14.30 1.71 -1.96
CA PHE A 54 -15.11 1.04 -2.97
C PHE A 54 -14.75 -0.43 -3.01
N ILE A 55 -15.69 -1.28 -2.63
CA ILE A 55 -15.59 -2.73 -2.79
C ILE A 55 -16.40 -3.10 -4.03
N ILE A 56 -15.71 -3.56 -5.07
CA ILE A 56 -16.33 -3.99 -6.32
C ILE A 56 -16.56 -5.50 -6.27
N LYS A 57 -17.81 -5.94 -6.38
CA LYS A 57 -18.18 -7.34 -6.19
C LYS A 57 -19.38 -7.75 -7.03
N ARG A 58 -19.39 -9.00 -7.50
CA ARG A 58 -20.57 -9.64 -8.11
C ARG A 58 -21.72 -9.80 -7.10
N GLY A 59 -22.94 -9.62 -7.58
CA GLY A 59 -24.15 -9.86 -6.80
C GLY A 59 -25.38 -9.88 -7.69
N LYS A 60 -26.55 -10.12 -7.10
CA LYS A 60 -27.83 -10.07 -7.81
C LYS A 60 -28.56 -8.76 -7.56
N ALA A 61 -29.10 -8.17 -8.62
CA ALA A 61 -29.98 -7.01 -8.55
C ALA A 61 -31.13 -7.14 -9.55
N ALA A 62 -32.24 -6.47 -9.23
CA ALA A 62 -33.40 -6.34 -10.11
C ALA A 62 -33.83 -4.85 -10.16
N PRO A 63 -33.06 -3.96 -10.82
CA PRO A 63 -33.36 -2.53 -10.89
C PRO A 63 -34.73 -2.24 -11.55
N ASP A 64 -35.12 -3.09 -12.49
CA ASP A 64 -36.37 -3.00 -13.25
C ASP A 64 -37.36 -4.14 -12.98
N GLY A 65 -37.00 -5.07 -12.10
CA GLY A 65 -37.82 -6.22 -11.73
C GLY A 65 -37.27 -7.55 -12.24
N TYR A 66 -36.46 -7.53 -13.30
CA TYR A 66 -35.79 -8.72 -13.81
C TYR A 66 -34.54 -9.03 -12.97
N LEU A 67 -34.49 -10.22 -12.36
CA LEU A 67 -33.37 -10.61 -11.50
C LEU A 67 -32.18 -11.11 -12.32
N LYS A 68 -31.08 -10.34 -12.35
CA LYS A 68 -29.82 -10.75 -13.01
C LYS A 68 -28.61 -10.65 -12.09
N GLU A 69 -27.52 -11.29 -12.51
CA GLU A 69 -26.18 -11.05 -11.96
C GLU A 69 -25.65 -9.69 -12.46
N VAL A 70 -25.02 -8.95 -11.56
CA VAL A 70 -24.45 -7.61 -11.78
C VAL A 70 -23.13 -7.49 -11.03
N ILE A 71 -22.36 -6.47 -11.34
CA ILE A 71 -21.15 -6.10 -10.60
C ILE A 71 -21.38 -4.74 -9.98
N LEU A 72 -21.26 -4.64 -8.66
CA LEU A 72 -21.70 -3.49 -7.89
C LEU A 72 -20.54 -2.87 -7.11
N VAL A 73 -20.55 -1.54 -7.01
CA VAL A 73 -19.73 -0.79 -6.07
C VAL A 73 -20.49 -0.70 -4.75
N ASN A 74 -19.92 -1.23 -3.67
CA ASN A 74 -20.51 -1.22 -2.33
C ASN A 74 -21.93 -1.83 -2.24
N ARG A 75 -22.24 -2.77 -3.16
CA ARG A 75 -23.56 -3.42 -3.30
C ARG A 75 -24.71 -2.47 -3.64
N GLU A 76 -24.41 -1.29 -4.17
CA GLU A 76 -25.38 -0.27 -4.56
C GLU A 76 -25.39 -0.12 -6.09
N PHE A 77 -26.57 0.16 -6.65
CA PHE A 77 -26.74 0.50 -8.06
C PHE A 77 -27.76 1.65 -8.21
N PRO A 78 -27.38 2.78 -8.83
CA PRO A 78 -26.00 3.15 -9.15
C PRO A 78 -25.10 3.18 -7.92
N GLY A 79 -23.78 3.13 -8.13
CA GLY A 79 -22.81 3.22 -7.04
C GLY A 79 -22.87 4.56 -6.28
N PRO A 80 -22.18 4.64 -5.13
CA PRO A 80 -22.22 5.81 -4.26
C PRO A 80 -21.72 7.09 -4.94
N THR A 81 -22.37 8.22 -4.68
CA THR A 81 -21.94 9.53 -5.20
C THR A 81 -20.62 9.97 -4.56
N ILE A 82 -19.66 10.38 -5.39
CA ILE A 82 -18.47 11.12 -4.94
C ILE A 82 -18.82 12.60 -4.91
N GLU A 83 -18.53 13.26 -3.79
CA GLU A 83 -18.80 14.66 -3.56
C GLU A 83 -17.51 15.35 -3.08
N ALA A 84 -17.12 16.43 -3.74
CA ALA A 84 -15.98 17.23 -3.31
C ALA A 84 -16.18 18.70 -3.67
N ASN A 85 -15.45 19.61 -3.02
CA ASN A 85 -15.38 20.99 -3.50
C ASN A 85 -14.28 21.13 -4.56
N TRP A 86 -14.43 22.09 -5.46
CA TRP A 86 -13.40 22.45 -6.44
C TRP A 86 -12.06 22.67 -5.74
N GLY A 87 -11.03 21.95 -6.17
CA GLY A 87 -9.69 22.01 -5.58
C GLY A 87 -9.37 21.01 -4.47
N ASP A 88 -10.35 20.32 -3.92
CA ASP A 88 -10.14 19.22 -2.97
C ASP A 88 -9.35 18.08 -3.63
N TRP A 89 -8.60 17.32 -2.84
CA TRP A 89 -8.09 16.02 -3.26
C TRP A 89 -9.18 14.95 -3.07
N ILE A 90 -9.30 14.04 -4.01
CA ILE A 90 -10.19 12.87 -3.94
C ILE A 90 -9.30 11.64 -3.88
N GLU A 91 -9.52 10.80 -2.87
CA GLU A 91 -8.80 9.56 -2.66
C GLU A 91 -9.81 8.40 -2.59
N VAL A 92 -9.73 7.47 -3.55
CA VAL A 92 -10.66 6.34 -3.64
C VAL A 92 -9.87 5.05 -3.57
N ARG A 93 -10.04 4.31 -2.46
CA ARG A 93 -9.52 2.96 -2.32
C ARG A 93 -10.48 2.00 -3.00
N VAL A 94 -10.03 1.32 -4.05
CA VAL A 94 -10.78 0.32 -4.80
C VAL A 94 -10.26 -1.07 -4.43
N LYS A 95 -11.14 -1.93 -3.92
CA LYS A 95 -10.87 -3.34 -3.68
C LYS A 95 -11.63 -4.18 -4.70
N ASN A 96 -10.90 -4.98 -5.48
CA ASN A 96 -11.50 -5.92 -6.42
C ASN A 96 -11.85 -7.23 -5.70
N GLU A 97 -13.14 -7.48 -5.45
CA GLU A 97 -13.67 -8.76 -4.94
C GLU A 97 -14.55 -9.46 -5.99
N ILE A 98 -14.30 -9.24 -7.27
CA ILE A 98 -15.05 -9.89 -8.34
C ILE A 98 -14.61 -11.35 -8.45
N ILE A 99 -15.52 -12.26 -8.10
CA ILE A 99 -15.26 -13.71 -8.01
C ILE A 99 -16.39 -14.48 -8.69
N GLY A 100 -16.04 -15.58 -9.34
CA GLY A 100 -16.97 -16.50 -9.99
C GLY A 100 -17.69 -15.91 -11.22
N PRO A 101 -16.99 -15.68 -12.35
CA PRO A 101 -15.55 -15.84 -12.60
C PRO A 101 -14.73 -14.66 -12.06
N GLU A 102 -13.44 -14.90 -11.83
CA GLU A 102 -12.49 -13.84 -11.43
C GLU A 102 -12.16 -12.96 -12.64
N GLU A 103 -12.14 -11.63 -12.46
CA GLU A 103 -11.80 -10.68 -13.53
C GLU A 103 -11.13 -9.41 -12.99
N GLY A 104 -10.32 -8.77 -13.83
CA GLY A 104 -9.73 -7.47 -13.51
C GLY A 104 -10.78 -6.36 -13.43
N THR A 105 -10.39 -5.23 -12.86
CA THR A 105 -11.19 -4.01 -12.89
C THR A 105 -10.28 -2.78 -12.88
N SER A 106 -10.79 -1.63 -13.31
CA SER A 106 -10.11 -0.34 -13.24
C SER A 106 -11.18 0.73 -13.31
N LEU A 107 -11.04 1.84 -12.56
CA LEU A 107 -12.03 2.91 -12.54
C LEU A 107 -11.47 4.16 -13.20
N HIS A 108 -12.19 4.64 -14.21
CA HIS A 108 -11.91 5.92 -14.85
C HIS A 108 -12.78 7.03 -14.24
N TRP A 109 -12.19 8.24 -14.15
CA TRP A 109 -12.80 9.45 -13.60
C TRP A 109 -13.18 10.37 -14.76
N HIS A 110 -14.35 10.11 -15.34
CA HIS A 110 -14.76 10.72 -16.60
C HIS A 110 -14.68 12.26 -16.54
N GLY A 111 -14.07 12.88 -17.55
CA GLY A 111 -13.95 14.34 -17.68
C GLY A 111 -12.93 15.04 -16.76
N PHE A 112 -12.26 14.34 -15.84
CA PHE A 112 -11.17 14.96 -15.07
C PHE A 112 -9.91 15.10 -15.92
N PHE A 113 -9.13 16.17 -15.70
CA PHE A 113 -7.92 16.39 -16.49
C PHE A 113 -6.75 15.53 -16.01
N GLN A 114 -6.71 15.13 -14.72
CA GLN A 114 -5.61 14.34 -14.17
C GLN A 114 -4.25 15.05 -14.31
N LYS A 115 -4.22 16.39 -14.29
CA LYS A 115 -3.01 17.19 -14.61
C LYS A 115 -1.79 16.88 -13.75
N GLU A 116 -2.02 16.60 -12.47
CA GLU A 116 -0.96 16.28 -11.51
C GLU A 116 -0.74 14.76 -11.40
N THR A 117 -1.62 13.95 -12.00
CA THR A 117 -1.75 12.51 -11.72
C THR A 117 -2.17 11.67 -12.94
N PRO A 118 -1.49 11.76 -14.10
CA PRO A 118 -1.92 11.08 -15.32
C PRO A 118 -2.01 9.55 -15.18
N TRP A 119 -1.22 8.94 -14.28
CA TRP A 119 -1.27 7.51 -13.97
C TRP A 119 -2.52 7.07 -13.18
N TYR A 120 -3.32 8.00 -12.64
CA TYR A 120 -4.58 7.70 -11.94
C TYR A 120 -5.82 7.85 -12.82
N ASP A 121 -5.65 8.05 -14.13
CA ASP A 121 -6.76 8.11 -15.09
C ASP A 121 -7.56 6.79 -15.17
N GLY A 122 -6.96 5.66 -14.78
CA GLY A 122 -7.70 4.41 -14.61
C GLY A 122 -8.04 3.66 -15.90
N VAL A 123 -7.21 3.82 -16.93
CA VAL A 123 -7.41 3.16 -18.23
C VAL A 123 -6.41 2.00 -18.38
N PRO A 124 -6.87 0.74 -18.34
CA PRO A 124 -6.05 -0.43 -18.60
C PRO A 124 -5.27 -0.32 -19.91
N SER A 125 -4.01 -0.77 -19.92
CA SER A 125 -3.07 -0.69 -21.04
C SER A 125 -2.64 0.71 -21.49
N ILE A 126 -3.26 1.78 -20.98
CA ILE A 126 -2.84 3.15 -21.29
C ILE A 126 -2.12 3.73 -20.09
N THR A 127 -2.81 3.95 -18.99
CA THR A 127 -2.26 4.63 -17.81
C THR A 127 -1.85 3.68 -16.70
N GLN A 128 -2.51 2.52 -16.59
CA GLN A 128 -2.20 1.48 -15.61
C GLN A 128 -2.55 0.06 -16.10
N CYS A 129 -2.14 -0.96 -15.36
CA CYS A 129 -2.69 -2.30 -15.50
C CYS A 129 -4.01 -2.45 -14.72
N PRO A 130 -4.88 -3.42 -15.06
CA PRO A 130 -6.05 -3.72 -14.26
C PRO A 130 -5.70 -4.09 -12.81
N ILE A 131 -6.58 -3.72 -11.89
CA ILE A 131 -6.54 -4.18 -10.50
C ILE A 131 -6.92 -5.66 -10.51
N ALA A 132 -5.95 -6.53 -10.22
CA ALA A 132 -6.17 -7.97 -10.17
C ALA A 132 -7.24 -8.36 -9.13
N PRO A 133 -7.97 -9.47 -9.33
CA PRO A 133 -8.85 -10.03 -8.31
C PRO A 133 -8.16 -10.13 -6.95
N TRP A 134 -8.91 -9.84 -5.88
CA TRP A 134 -8.46 -9.82 -4.49
C TRP A 134 -7.46 -8.72 -4.12
N SER A 135 -7.00 -7.93 -5.08
CA SER A 135 -6.05 -6.84 -4.87
C SER A 135 -6.79 -5.53 -4.56
N SER A 136 -6.05 -4.52 -4.10
CA SER A 136 -6.59 -3.20 -3.84
C SER A 136 -5.67 -2.14 -4.43
N PHE A 137 -6.27 -1.08 -4.94
CA PHE A 137 -5.56 0.05 -5.50
C PHE A 137 -6.20 1.35 -5.03
N THR A 138 -5.40 2.34 -4.68
CA THR A 138 -5.91 3.64 -4.22
C THR A 138 -5.61 4.70 -5.25
N TYR A 139 -6.65 5.23 -5.87
CA TYR A 139 -6.58 6.39 -6.73
C TYR A 139 -6.52 7.64 -5.87
N ARG A 140 -5.68 8.60 -6.25
CA ARG A 140 -5.63 9.91 -5.59
C ARG A 140 -5.41 11.01 -6.62
N PHE A 141 -6.42 11.81 -6.89
CA PHE A 141 -6.38 12.86 -7.90
C PHE A 141 -7.04 14.13 -7.35
N ARG A 142 -6.79 15.26 -8.00
CA ARG A 142 -7.34 16.55 -7.58
C ARG A 142 -8.67 16.79 -8.30
N ALA A 143 -9.61 17.41 -7.60
CA ALA A 143 -10.79 18.02 -8.21
C ALA A 143 -10.36 19.27 -9.00
N ASP A 144 -9.67 19.05 -10.13
CA ASP A 144 -9.05 20.06 -10.98
C ASP A 144 -10.05 20.86 -11.82
N VAL A 145 -11.30 20.41 -11.82
CA VAL A 145 -12.46 21.01 -12.48
C VAL A 145 -13.71 20.82 -11.60
N TYR A 146 -14.75 21.65 -11.79
CA TYR A 146 -15.99 21.62 -11.02
C TYR A 146 -17.23 21.43 -11.90
N GLY A 147 -18.30 20.83 -11.36
CA GLY A 147 -19.53 20.54 -12.09
C GLY A 147 -20.03 19.11 -11.87
N THR A 148 -20.61 18.51 -12.91
CA THR A 148 -21.20 17.16 -12.88
C THR A 148 -20.38 16.19 -13.73
N SER A 149 -20.05 15.04 -13.15
CA SER A 149 -19.49 13.92 -13.88
C SER A 149 -19.84 12.59 -13.24
N TRP A 150 -19.08 11.54 -13.55
CA TRP A 150 -19.32 10.17 -13.14
C TRP A 150 -18.00 9.38 -13.19
N TYR A 151 -17.94 8.29 -12.43
CA TYR A 151 -16.89 7.28 -12.56
C TYR A 151 -17.50 6.00 -13.14
N HIS A 152 -16.68 5.22 -13.83
CA HIS A 152 -17.10 3.93 -14.34
C HIS A 152 -15.92 2.98 -14.51
N ALA A 153 -16.20 1.68 -14.58
CA ALA A 153 -15.19 0.72 -14.96
C ALA A 153 -14.70 0.98 -16.40
N HIS A 154 -13.40 0.93 -16.60
CA HIS A 154 -12.75 1.01 -17.91
C HIS A 154 -12.10 -0.32 -18.33
N TYR A 155 -12.55 -1.42 -17.71
CA TYR A 155 -12.15 -2.78 -18.06
C TYR A 155 -13.22 -3.39 -18.98
N SER A 156 -12.92 -3.55 -20.27
CA SER A 156 -13.91 -4.01 -21.29
C SER A 156 -15.22 -3.20 -21.18
N ALA A 157 -16.38 -3.82 -21.33
CA ALA A 157 -17.71 -3.23 -21.13
C ALA A 157 -18.25 -3.44 -19.69
N GLN A 158 -17.38 -3.68 -18.70
CA GLN A 158 -17.76 -4.04 -17.32
C GLN A 158 -18.68 -3.02 -16.64
N TYR A 159 -18.62 -1.73 -17.01
CA TYR A 159 -19.51 -0.72 -16.42
C TYR A 159 -20.99 -0.97 -16.76
N SER A 160 -21.30 -1.56 -17.91
CA SER A 160 -22.67 -1.95 -18.28
C SER A 160 -23.25 -3.05 -17.37
N ALA A 161 -22.39 -3.75 -16.61
CA ALA A 161 -22.80 -4.69 -15.58
C ALA A 161 -23.12 -4.03 -14.23
N GLY A 162 -22.85 -2.74 -14.06
CA GLY A 162 -23.20 -1.97 -12.86
C GLY A 162 -22.07 -1.22 -12.15
N VAL A 163 -20.83 -1.29 -12.65
CA VAL A 163 -19.66 -0.64 -12.02
C VAL A 163 -19.55 0.83 -12.45
N LEU A 164 -20.42 1.67 -11.89
CA LEU A 164 -20.50 3.09 -12.19
C LEU A 164 -21.17 3.87 -11.07
N GLY A 165 -20.97 5.18 -11.03
CA GLY A 165 -21.67 6.09 -10.12
C GLY A 165 -21.36 7.56 -10.39
N PRO A 166 -22.16 8.49 -9.84
CA PRO A 166 -22.00 9.91 -10.13
C PRO A 166 -20.87 10.56 -9.33
N ILE A 167 -20.33 11.65 -9.87
CA ILE A 167 -19.37 12.55 -9.23
C ILE A 167 -19.94 13.97 -9.28
N VAL A 168 -19.99 14.64 -8.13
CA VAL A 168 -20.40 16.04 -8.02
C VAL A 168 -19.26 16.84 -7.42
N ILE A 169 -18.77 17.82 -8.18
CA ILE A 169 -17.77 18.76 -7.71
C ILE A 169 -18.40 20.14 -7.56
N TYR A 170 -18.52 20.61 -6.32
CA TYR A 170 -19.11 21.90 -6.01
C TYR A 170 -18.17 23.04 -6.42
N GLY A 171 -18.72 24.05 -7.07
CA GLY A 171 -17.98 25.21 -7.56
C GLY A 171 -18.85 26.48 -7.63
N PRO A 172 -18.31 27.58 -8.16
CA PRO A 172 -19.05 28.81 -8.37
C PRO A 172 -20.30 28.57 -9.23
N SER A 173 -21.42 29.21 -8.88
CA SER A 173 -22.63 29.20 -9.71
C SER A 173 -22.74 30.49 -10.52
N HIS A 174 -23.01 30.38 -11.82
CA HIS A 174 -23.31 31.51 -12.72
C HIS A 174 -24.82 31.82 -12.83
N VAL A 175 -25.67 30.97 -12.23
CA VAL A 175 -27.14 31.08 -12.22
C VAL A 175 -27.69 30.93 -10.80
N LYS A 176 -28.94 31.36 -10.61
CA LYS A 176 -29.67 31.14 -9.36
C LYS A 176 -30.63 29.96 -9.49
N TYR A 177 -30.70 29.15 -8.46
CA TYR A 177 -31.67 28.07 -8.26
C TYR A 177 -31.87 27.90 -6.75
N ASP A 178 -32.99 27.32 -6.35
CA ASP A 178 -33.37 27.16 -4.93
C ASP A 178 -32.84 25.83 -4.37
N HIS A 179 -32.90 24.76 -5.16
CA HIS A 179 -32.52 23.41 -4.75
C HIS A 179 -31.73 22.66 -5.82
N ASP A 180 -30.80 21.81 -5.40
CA ASP A 180 -30.09 20.87 -6.26
C ASP A 180 -30.63 19.45 -6.01
N LEU A 181 -31.34 18.86 -6.99
CA LEU A 181 -31.84 17.48 -6.89
C LEU A 181 -30.72 16.45 -6.89
N GLY A 182 -29.53 16.84 -7.34
CA GLY A 182 -28.42 15.94 -7.54
C GLY A 182 -28.47 15.17 -8.87
N PRO A 183 -27.72 14.06 -8.95
CA PRO A 183 -27.54 13.29 -10.17
C PRO A 183 -28.82 12.63 -10.70
N ILE A 184 -29.04 12.75 -12.01
CA ILE A 184 -30.08 12.05 -12.78
C ILE A 184 -29.36 11.21 -13.84
N MET A 185 -29.11 9.95 -13.50
CA MET A 185 -28.41 9.01 -14.36
C MET A 185 -29.39 8.32 -15.30
N LEU A 186 -29.13 8.44 -16.58
CA LEU A 186 -29.94 7.92 -17.69
C LEU A 186 -29.16 6.78 -18.35
N GLN A 187 -29.76 5.60 -18.44
CA GLN A 187 -29.04 4.40 -18.88
C GLN A 187 -29.95 3.44 -19.64
N ASP A 188 -29.40 2.78 -20.67
CA ASP A 188 -29.95 1.55 -21.23
C ASP A 188 -29.60 0.35 -20.32
N TRP A 189 -30.56 -0.55 -20.14
CA TRP A 189 -30.44 -1.67 -19.24
C TRP A 189 -30.61 -2.97 -20.00
N TYR A 190 -29.60 -3.83 -19.88
CA TYR A 190 -29.56 -5.13 -20.53
C TYR A 190 -29.81 -6.21 -19.49
N HIS A 191 -30.57 -7.24 -19.83
CA HIS A 191 -30.80 -8.43 -19.01
C HIS A 191 -29.71 -9.48 -19.20
N LYS A 192 -29.10 -9.54 -20.39
CA LYS A 192 -27.92 -10.36 -20.66
C LYS A 192 -26.70 -9.90 -19.85
N ASP A 193 -25.82 -10.83 -19.53
CA ASP A 193 -24.50 -10.50 -18.95
C ASP A 193 -23.67 -9.69 -19.95
N TYR A 194 -22.90 -8.72 -19.45
CA TYR A 194 -22.14 -7.82 -20.30
C TYR A 194 -21.17 -8.56 -21.21
N PHE A 195 -20.54 -9.63 -20.72
CA PHE A 195 -19.55 -10.39 -21.45
C PHE A 195 -20.18 -11.15 -22.62
N THR A 196 -21.38 -11.70 -22.41
CA THR A 196 -22.18 -12.32 -23.48
C THR A 196 -22.59 -11.33 -24.56
N ILE A 197 -22.87 -10.07 -24.19
CA ILE A 197 -23.17 -9.01 -25.17
C ILE A 197 -21.93 -8.70 -26.00
N VAL A 198 -20.76 -8.55 -25.35
CA VAL A 198 -19.48 -8.37 -26.08
C VAL A 198 -19.21 -9.56 -26.99
N GLU A 199 -19.40 -10.79 -26.54
CA GLU A 199 -19.21 -12.00 -27.35
C GLU A 199 -20.08 -12.02 -28.61
N GLY A 200 -21.36 -11.65 -28.47
CA GLY A 200 -22.26 -11.51 -29.61
C GLY A 200 -21.79 -10.44 -30.60
N ILE A 201 -21.39 -9.28 -30.10
CA ILE A 201 -20.94 -8.14 -30.93
C ILE A 201 -19.60 -8.43 -31.62
N MET A 202 -18.71 -9.11 -30.93
CA MET A 202 -17.44 -9.55 -31.46
C MET A 202 -17.57 -10.84 -32.30
N SER A 203 -18.77 -11.39 -32.52
CA SER A 203 -18.98 -12.57 -33.37
C SER A 203 -18.84 -12.25 -34.86
N ASN A 204 -18.66 -13.28 -35.70
CA ASN A 204 -18.79 -13.16 -37.17
C ASN A 204 -20.24 -13.36 -37.64
N ASP A 205 -21.15 -13.79 -36.76
CA ASP A 205 -22.57 -13.93 -37.05
C ASP A 205 -23.29 -12.58 -36.93
N THR A 206 -23.77 -12.07 -38.06
CA THR A 206 -24.50 -10.80 -38.12
C THR A 206 -25.77 -10.78 -37.27
N ALA A 207 -26.40 -11.94 -37.01
CA ALA A 207 -27.58 -12.02 -36.16
C ALA A 207 -27.24 -11.83 -34.67
N LEU A 208 -26.02 -12.20 -34.26
CA LEU A 208 -25.53 -12.02 -32.90
C LEU A 208 -24.90 -10.64 -32.67
N GLN A 209 -24.55 -9.92 -33.74
CA GLN A 209 -23.95 -8.58 -33.62
C GLN A 209 -24.96 -7.51 -33.19
N GLU A 210 -26.25 -7.74 -33.42
CA GLU A 210 -27.30 -6.81 -33.03
C GLU A 210 -27.78 -7.12 -31.61
N GLN A 211 -27.45 -6.24 -30.66
CA GLN A 211 -27.82 -6.37 -29.26
C GLN A 211 -28.73 -5.21 -28.86
N LEU A 212 -29.99 -5.53 -28.57
CA LEU A 212 -30.97 -4.58 -28.07
C LEU A 212 -30.85 -4.51 -26.55
N SER A 213 -30.99 -3.31 -26.00
CA SER A 213 -31.23 -3.19 -24.56
C SER A 213 -32.68 -3.53 -24.25
N ASP A 214 -32.93 -4.06 -23.06
CA ASP A 214 -34.25 -4.53 -22.66
C ASP A 214 -35.08 -3.35 -22.16
N ASN A 215 -34.46 -2.42 -21.41
CA ASN A 215 -35.16 -1.31 -20.77
C ASN A 215 -34.34 -0.02 -20.78
N THR A 216 -34.98 1.11 -20.51
CA THR A 216 -34.32 2.40 -20.27
C THR A 216 -34.64 2.86 -18.85
N ILE A 217 -33.61 3.11 -18.03
CA ILE A 217 -33.78 3.36 -16.60
C ILE A 217 -33.29 4.76 -16.19
N ILE A 218 -33.96 5.34 -15.18
CA ILE A 218 -33.58 6.62 -14.57
C ILE A 218 -33.21 6.37 -13.11
N ASN A 219 -31.99 6.74 -12.69
CA ASN A 219 -31.47 6.52 -11.34
C ASN A 219 -31.62 5.06 -10.85
N GLY A 220 -31.44 4.09 -11.75
CA GLY A 220 -31.48 2.66 -11.42
C GLY A 220 -32.88 2.09 -11.21
N ARG A 221 -33.94 2.75 -11.70
CA ARG A 221 -35.33 2.32 -11.47
C ARG A 221 -36.20 2.57 -12.69
N MET A 222 -36.84 1.51 -13.19
CA MET A 222 -37.92 1.58 -14.18
C MET A 222 -38.61 0.22 -14.26
N PRO A 223 -39.92 0.06 -14.06
CA PRO A 223 -40.59 -1.24 -14.10
C PRO A 223 -40.56 -1.89 -15.50
N TYR A 224 -40.14 -3.15 -15.58
CA TYR A 224 -40.12 -3.91 -16.82
C TYR A 224 -41.44 -4.66 -17.07
N ASN A 225 -41.86 -4.76 -18.33
CA ASN A 225 -42.99 -5.63 -18.69
C ASN A 225 -42.57 -7.10 -18.63
N CYS A 226 -42.80 -7.74 -17.48
CA CYS A 226 -42.45 -9.14 -17.26
C CYS A 226 -43.11 -10.13 -18.23
N SER A 227 -44.13 -9.73 -19.00
CA SER A 227 -44.71 -10.57 -20.07
C SER A 227 -43.76 -10.79 -21.24
N LEU A 228 -42.73 -9.94 -21.38
CA LEU A 228 -41.69 -10.07 -22.41
C LEU A 228 -40.58 -11.05 -22.00
N VAL A 229 -40.57 -11.48 -20.73
CA VAL A 229 -39.57 -12.44 -20.23
C VAL A 229 -39.95 -13.85 -20.68
N THR A 230 -39.09 -14.44 -21.50
CA THR A 230 -39.33 -15.77 -22.12
C THR A 230 -38.36 -16.85 -21.64
N ASP A 231 -37.33 -16.48 -20.87
CA ASP A 231 -36.26 -17.38 -20.42
C ASP A 231 -36.51 -18.05 -19.06
N GLY A 232 -37.64 -17.72 -18.41
CA GLY A 232 -38.02 -18.28 -17.10
C GLY A 232 -37.35 -17.60 -15.89
N THR A 233 -36.62 -16.51 -16.09
CA THR A 233 -35.98 -15.74 -15.01
C THR A 233 -37.03 -15.03 -14.13
N PRO A 234 -36.87 -14.98 -12.79
CA PRO A 234 -37.76 -14.23 -11.93
C PRO A 234 -37.87 -12.76 -12.32
N CYS A 235 -39.10 -12.28 -12.51
CA CYS A 235 -39.41 -10.90 -12.85
C CYS A 235 -40.57 -10.37 -12.00
N GLU A 236 -40.34 -9.26 -11.30
CA GLU A 236 -41.32 -8.56 -10.47
C GLU A 236 -41.88 -7.33 -11.21
N SER A 237 -43.17 -7.32 -11.53
CA SER A 237 -43.80 -6.23 -12.29
C SER A 237 -44.15 -5.00 -11.46
N ASP A 238 -44.03 -5.08 -10.13
CA ASP A 238 -44.42 -4.04 -9.16
C ASP A 238 -43.23 -3.19 -8.65
N ARG A 239 -42.06 -3.26 -9.31
CA ARG A 239 -40.95 -2.37 -8.95
C ARG A 239 -41.36 -0.90 -9.10
N SER A 240 -40.75 -0.04 -8.28
CA SER A 240 -41.09 1.38 -8.24
C SER A 240 -40.30 2.19 -9.26
N TYR A 241 -40.91 3.25 -9.79
CA TYR A 241 -40.21 4.30 -10.53
C TYR A 241 -39.30 5.11 -9.61
N SER A 242 -38.29 5.76 -10.18
CA SER A 242 -37.64 6.89 -9.51
C SER A 242 -38.66 7.97 -9.19
N ARG A 243 -38.61 8.54 -7.98
CA ARG A 243 -39.56 9.53 -7.46
C ARG A 243 -38.82 10.72 -6.88
N PHE A 244 -39.30 11.92 -7.22
CA PHE A 244 -38.78 13.19 -6.72
C PHE A 244 -39.95 14.04 -6.20
N ARG A 245 -39.72 14.79 -5.12
CA ARG A 245 -40.70 15.73 -4.57
C ARG A 245 -40.23 17.16 -4.79
N VAL A 246 -41.10 18.00 -5.33
CA VAL A 246 -40.80 19.39 -5.69
C VAL A 246 -41.94 20.33 -5.30
N THR A 247 -41.64 21.61 -5.16
CA THR A 247 -42.63 22.66 -4.84
C THR A 247 -42.84 23.55 -6.07
N PRO A 248 -44.11 23.81 -6.48
CA PRO A 248 -44.38 24.75 -7.55
C PRO A 248 -43.77 26.13 -7.30
N GLY A 249 -43.15 26.70 -8.34
CA GLY A 249 -42.52 28.03 -8.30
C GLY A 249 -41.09 28.09 -7.79
N GLU A 250 -40.56 27.01 -7.20
CA GLU A 250 -39.13 26.89 -6.86
C GLU A 250 -38.33 26.36 -8.06
N THR A 251 -37.12 26.87 -8.26
CA THR A 251 -36.23 26.43 -9.35
C THR A 251 -35.28 25.34 -8.86
N TYR A 252 -35.25 24.25 -9.58
CA TYR A 252 -34.48 23.06 -9.25
C TYR A 252 -33.38 22.81 -10.28
N LYS A 253 -32.17 22.54 -9.81
CA LYS A 253 -31.05 22.06 -10.62
C LYS A 253 -31.09 20.53 -10.71
N LEU A 254 -31.05 19.99 -11.93
CA LEU A 254 -30.93 18.58 -12.23
C LEU A 254 -29.60 18.33 -12.94
N ARG A 255 -28.88 17.30 -12.53
CA ARG A 255 -27.54 16.97 -13.05
C ARG A 255 -27.64 15.74 -13.95
N LEU A 256 -27.94 15.95 -15.22
CA LEU A 256 -28.19 14.85 -16.16
C LEU A 256 -26.88 14.17 -16.55
N ILE A 257 -26.87 12.84 -16.55
CA ILE A 257 -25.71 12.03 -16.93
C ILE A 257 -26.19 10.90 -17.84
N ASN A 258 -25.74 10.86 -19.09
CA ASN A 258 -25.96 9.67 -19.92
C ASN A 258 -24.86 8.63 -19.64
N SER A 259 -25.16 7.68 -18.76
CA SER A 259 -24.31 6.55 -18.39
C SER A 259 -24.67 5.25 -19.12
N ALA A 260 -25.35 5.35 -20.27
CA ALA A 260 -25.69 4.22 -21.11
C ALA A 260 -24.44 3.50 -21.67
N ALA A 261 -24.59 2.24 -22.09
CA ALA A 261 -23.57 1.48 -22.79
C ALA A 261 -23.63 1.67 -24.32
N GLY A 262 -24.81 1.91 -24.89
CA GLY A 262 -24.99 2.02 -26.33
C GLY A 262 -26.00 3.06 -26.82
N GLY A 263 -26.85 3.61 -25.95
CA GLY A 263 -27.95 4.48 -26.37
C GLY A 263 -27.78 5.98 -26.05
N PHE A 264 -28.08 6.83 -27.05
CA PHE A 264 -28.33 8.26 -26.82
C PHE A 264 -29.60 8.47 -26.01
N GLN A 265 -29.65 9.56 -25.25
CA GLN A 265 -30.78 9.87 -24.37
C GLN A 265 -31.43 11.19 -24.79
N TYR A 266 -32.75 11.15 -24.94
CA TYR A 266 -33.58 12.33 -25.20
C TYR A 266 -34.40 12.65 -23.95
N PHE A 267 -33.87 13.52 -23.09
CA PHE A 267 -34.45 13.83 -21.79
C PHE A 267 -35.48 14.97 -21.88
N SER A 268 -36.61 14.83 -21.20
CA SER A 268 -37.63 15.89 -21.07
C SER A 268 -38.43 15.75 -19.77
N ILE A 269 -39.15 16.82 -19.40
CA ILE A 269 -40.18 16.77 -18.35
C ILE A 269 -41.48 17.28 -18.96
N ASP A 270 -42.55 16.49 -18.83
CA ASP A 270 -43.82 16.79 -19.51
C ASP A 270 -44.35 18.18 -19.14
N GLY A 271 -44.72 18.97 -20.15
CA GLY A 271 -45.28 20.32 -19.96
C GLY A 271 -44.30 21.38 -19.48
N HIS A 272 -42.98 21.12 -19.50
CA HIS A 272 -41.97 22.06 -18.99
C HIS A 272 -40.80 22.25 -19.96
N ASN A 273 -40.31 23.49 -19.99
CA ASN A 273 -39.03 23.80 -20.61
C ASN A 273 -37.90 23.61 -19.59
N LEU A 274 -36.73 23.28 -20.11
CA LEU A 274 -35.49 23.11 -19.37
C LEU A 274 -34.53 24.23 -19.77
N THR A 275 -33.81 24.78 -18.80
CA THR A 275 -32.73 25.74 -19.09
C THR A 275 -31.40 25.03 -18.91
N VAL A 276 -30.65 24.78 -19.99
CA VAL A 276 -29.30 24.22 -19.92
C VAL A 276 -28.35 25.27 -19.40
N ILE A 277 -27.52 24.91 -18.40
CA ILE A 277 -26.58 25.83 -17.75
C ILE A 277 -25.14 25.31 -17.77
N SER A 278 -24.93 24.01 -17.97
CA SER A 278 -23.60 23.46 -18.23
C SER A 278 -23.69 22.31 -19.23
N ASN A 279 -22.60 22.11 -19.95
CA ASN A 279 -22.36 20.95 -20.79
C ASN A 279 -21.06 20.31 -20.31
N ASP A 280 -21.14 19.04 -19.89
CA ASP A 280 -20.07 18.34 -19.20
C ASP A 280 -19.59 19.15 -17.98
N PHE A 281 -18.30 19.41 -17.84
CA PHE A 281 -17.75 20.26 -16.77
C PHE A 281 -17.71 21.75 -17.10
N VAL A 282 -18.27 22.17 -18.25
CA VAL A 282 -18.17 23.53 -18.74
C VAL A 282 -19.50 24.26 -18.56
N ASP A 283 -19.50 25.28 -17.70
CA ASP A 283 -20.60 26.24 -17.60
C ASP A 283 -20.82 26.94 -18.95
N VAL A 284 -22.07 27.06 -19.39
CA VAL A 284 -22.48 27.73 -20.63
C VAL A 284 -23.43 28.88 -20.35
N HIS A 285 -23.57 29.80 -21.30
CA HIS A 285 -24.64 30.79 -21.23
C HIS A 285 -26.00 30.10 -21.24
N PRO A 286 -26.89 30.38 -20.27
CA PRO A 286 -28.15 29.66 -20.17
C PRO A 286 -29.01 29.76 -21.42
N TYR A 287 -29.50 28.62 -21.93
CA TYR A 287 -30.43 28.56 -23.05
C TYR A 287 -31.57 27.58 -22.78
N ASN A 288 -32.74 27.87 -23.34
CA ASN A 288 -33.94 27.07 -23.11
C ASN A 288 -34.11 26.02 -24.20
N VAL A 289 -34.46 24.81 -23.77
CA VAL A 289 -34.81 23.69 -24.64
C VAL A 289 -36.05 22.99 -24.09
N THR A 290 -36.81 22.34 -24.96
CA THR A 290 -37.88 21.43 -24.54
C THR A 290 -37.33 20.04 -24.17
N ARG A 291 -36.15 19.70 -24.71
CA ARG A 291 -35.52 18.40 -24.60
C ARG A 291 -34.01 18.55 -24.63
N VAL A 292 -33.31 17.72 -23.86
CA VAL A 292 -31.85 17.66 -23.86
C VAL A 292 -31.42 16.37 -24.53
N THR A 293 -30.60 16.47 -25.58
CA THR A 293 -29.99 15.31 -26.23
C THR A 293 -28.61 15.05 -25.64
N LEU A 294 -28.43 13.88 -25.02
CA LEU A 294 -27.17 13.47 -24.41
C LEU A 294 -26.62 12.24 -25.14
N ALA A 295 -25.45 12.41 -25.72
CA ALA A 295 -24.64 11.28 -26.19
C ALA A 295 -24.04 10.52 -24.99
N ILE A 296 -23.62 9.28 -25.19
CA ILE A 296 -23.07 8.46 -24.11
C ILE A 296 -21.84 9.16 -23.52
N GLY A 297 -21.78 9.28 -22.19
CA GLY A 297 -20.71 9.96 -21.44
C GLY A 297 -20.96 11.45 -21.19
N GLN A 298 -21.87 12.08 -21.94
CA GLN A 298 -22.17 13.49 -21.77
C GLN A 298 -22.98 13.76 -20.51
N ARG A 299 -22.76 14.96 -19.96
CA ARG A 299 -23.54 15.51 -18.86
C ARG A 299 -24.12 16.85 -19.27
N SER A 300 -25.23 17.21 -18.65
CA SER A 300 -25.77 18.55 -18.74
C SER A 300 -26.47 18.90 -17.44
N ASP A 301 -26.08 20.02 -16.85
CA ASP A 301 -26.85 20.57 -15.74
C ASP A 301 -27.97 21.43 -16.32
N VAL A 302 -29.20 21.17 -15.86
CA VAL A 302 -30.38 21.91 -16.30
C VAL A 302 -31.16 22.47 -15.12
N LEU A 303 -31.82 23.60 -15.33
CA LEU A 303 -32.79 24.16 -14.42
C LEU A 303 -34.20 23.83 -14.89
N PHE A 304 -35.05 23.51 -13.92
CA PHE A 304 -36.45 23.21 -14.11
C PHE A 304 -37.26 23.90 -13.00
N THR A 305 -38.36 24.54 -13.35
CA THR A 305 -39.27 25.19 -12.38
C THR A 305 -40.66 24.56 -12.53
N PRO A 306 -41.17 23.84 -11.53
CA PRO A 306 -42.47 23.19 -11.61
C PRO A 306 -43.58 24.24 -11.69
N ILE A 307 -44.47 24.10 -12.68
CA ILE A 307 -45.62 24.97 -12.92
C ILE A 307 -46.93 24.18 -12.75
N GLY A 308 -47.91 24.75 -12.04
CA GLY A 308 -49.20 24.08 -11.81
C GLY A 308 -49.67 24.15 -10.36
N LYS A 309 -50.60 23.26 -9.99
CA LYS A 309 -51.16 23.14 -8.64
C LYS A 309 -50.26 22.23 -7.78
N PRO A 310 -50.11 22.48 -6.47
CA PRO A 310 -49.30 21.63 -5.57
C PRO A 310 -49.67 20.13 -5.52
N THR A 311 -50.84 19.76 -6.02
CA THR A 311 -51.32 18.38 -6.14
C THR A 311 -50.95 17.70 -7.47
N ASP A 312 -50.37 18.44 -8.41
CA ASP A 312 -50.06 17.93 -9.75
C ASP A 312 -48.88 16.94 -9.71
N ILE A 313 -48.85 16.09 -10.72
CA ILE A 313 -47.89 15.00 -10.84
C ILE A 313 -47.53 14.89 -12.30
N VAL A 314 -46.23 14.89 -12.62
CA VAL A 314 -45.75 14.91 -14.02
C VAL A 314 -44.70 13.83 -14.26
N TRP A 315 -44.62 13.34 -15.50
CA TRP A 315 -43.53 12.45 -15.90
C TRP A 315 -42.26 13.24 -16.20
N MET A 316 -41.15 12.74 -15.66
CA MET A 316 -39.80 12.94 -16.18
C MET A 316 -39.49 11.77 -17.11
N ARG A 317 -39.00 12.06 -18.32
CA ARG A 317 -38.80 11.06 -19.37
C ARG A 317 -37.39 11.11 -19.92
N THR A 318 -36.93 9.95 -20.36
CA THR A 318 -35.88 9.84 -21.35
C THR A 318 -36.28 8.84 -22.41
N ASN A 319 -35.91 9.08 -23.66
CA ASN A 319 -36.29 8.22 -24.77
C ASN A 319 -35.07 7.79 -25.59
N GLN A 320 -35.13 6.59 -26.16
CA GLN A 320 -34.16 5.95 -27.03
C GLN A 320 -34.75 5.49 -28.40
N HIS A 321 -35.92 5.99 -28.80
CA HIS A 321 -36.68 5.52 -29.97
C HIS A 321 -36.04 5.79 -31.35
N ALA A 322 -34.89 6.46 -31.41
CA ALA A 322 -34.22 6.74 -32.68
C ALA A 322 -33.41 5.50 -33.12
N ASP A 323 -33.95 4.75 -34.10
CA ASP A 323 -33.48 3.41 -34.54
C ASP A 323 -31.97 3.28 -34.83
N PHE A 324 -31.28 4.38 -35.13
CA PHE A 324 -29.84 4.42 -35.40
C PHE A 324 -29.01 5.05 -34.26
N CYS A 325 -29.64 5.67 -33.26
CA CYS A 325 -28.99 6.19 -32.05
C CYS A 325 -28.99 5.20 -30.89
N ALA A 326 -29.95 4.28 -30.87
CA ALA A 326 -30.13 3.25 -29.87
C ALA A 326 -31.12 2.19 -30.38
N LYS A 327 -31.03 0.96 -29.86
CA LYS A 327 -32.03 -0.08 -30.10
C LYS A 327 -32.45 -0.69 -28.78
N THR A 328 -33.72 -0.51 -28.42
CA THR A 328 -34.23 -0.83 -27.08
C THR A 328 -35.65 -1.37 -27.17
N LEU A 329 -35.92 -2.49 -26.50
CA LEU A 329 -37.25 -3.10 -26.46
C LEU A 329 -38.28 -2.20 -25.76
N GLN A 330 -37.89 -1.60 -24.63
CA GLN A 330 -38.67 -0.60 -23.92
C GLN A 330 -37.91 0.75 -23.90
N PRO A 331 -38.00 1.54 -24.99
CA PRO A 331 -37.13 2.70 -25.23
C PRO A 331 -37.44 3.92 -24.36
N GLU A 332 -38.56 3.91 -23.65
CA GLU A 332 -39.01 5.03 -22.82
C GLU A 332 -38.70 4.78 -21.34
N GLY A 333 -37.73 5.52 -20.80
CA GLY A 333 -37.46 5.56 -19.37
C GLY A 333 -38.28 6.64 -18.66
N LYS A 334 -38.80 6.33 -17.47
CA LYS A 334 -39.69 7.22 -16.70
C LYS A 334 -39.29 7.37 -15.25
N ALA A 335 -39.49 8.58 -14.74
CA ALA A 335 -39.49 8.90 -13.32
C ALA A 335 -40.67 9.82 -12.98
N ILE A 336 -41.11 9.79 -11.72
CA ILE A 336 -42.27 10.54 -11.24
C ILE A 336 -41.78 11.79 -10.51
N ILE A 337 -42.31 12.94 -10.91
CA ILE A 337 -42.18 14.19 -10.16
C ILE A 337 -43.52 14.44 -9.46
N LEU A 338 -43.51 14.34 -8.13
CA LEU A 338 -44.64 14.63 -7.25
C LEU A 338 -44.52 16.07 -6.77
N TYR A 339 -45.57 16.86 -6.94
CA TYR A 339 -45.58 18.18 -6.31
C TYR A 339 -45.87 18.03 -4.81
N HIS A 340 -45.55 19.06 -4.02
CA HIS A 340 -45.47 18.97 -2.56
C HIS A 340 -46.70 18.31 -1.90
N ASP A 341 -47.91 18.59 -2.37
CA ASP A 341 -49.17 18.06 -1.78
C ASP A 341 -49.66 16.77 -2.46
N ALA A 342 -48.97 16.27 -3.49
CA ALA A 342 -49.33 15.04 -4.16
C ALA A 342 -49.06 13.79 -3.27
N PRO A 343 -50.00 12.81 -3.23
CA PRO A 343 -49.80 11.57 -2.49
C PRO A 343 -48.59 10.79 -3.01
N SER A 344 -47.82 10.18 -2.11
CA SER A 344 -46.55 9.53 -2.46
C SER A 344 -46.68 8.40 -3.48
N ASP A 345 -47.83 7.72 -3.55
CA ASP A 345 -48.06 6.53 -4.40
C ASP A 345 -48.79 6.83 -5.71
N SER A 346 -49.05 8.10 -6.00
CA SER A 346 -49.75 8.48 -7.23
C SER A 346 -48.86 8.35 -8.47
N ILE A 347 -49.49 8.06 -9.61
CA ILE A 347 -48.83 7.86 -10.91
C ILE A 347 -49.30 8.96 -11.88
N PRO A 348 -48.40 9.67 -12.58
CA PRO A 348 -48.76 10.72 -13.53
C PRO A 348 -49.53 10.19 -14.75
N THR A 349 -50.41 11.02 -15.30
CA THR A 349 -51.14 10.77 -16.56
C THR A 349 -50.79 11.78 -17.65
N THR A 350 -49.73 12.56 -17.47
CA THR A 350 -49.29 13.55 -18.45
C THR A 350 -48.84 12.88 -19.76
N GLU A 351 -49.05 13.57 -20.87
CA GLU A 351 -48.66 13.08 -22.20
C GLU A 351 -47.23 13.53 -22.52
N ALA A 352 -46.48 12.67 -23.22
CA ALA A 352 -45.14 12.98 -23.67
C ALA A 352 -45.18 13.98 -24.83
N GLU A 353 -44.23 14.91 -24.85
CA GLU A 353 -43.96 15.70 -26.05
C GLU A 353 -43.45 14.78 -27.18
N PRO A 354 -44.06 14.82 -28.38
CA PRO A 354 -43.67 13.95 -29.48
C PRO A 354 -42.21 14.21 -29.88
N LEU A 355 -41.42 13.14 -30.05
CA LEU A 355 -40.10 13.23 -30.67
C LEU A 355 -40.30 13.16 -32.19
N LEU A 356 -40.15 14.29 -32.86
CA LEU A 356 -40.22 14.33 -34.32
C LEU A 356 -39.01 13.62 -34.92
N ALA A 357 -39.19 12.97 -36.07
CA ALA A 357 -38.10 12.27 -36.76
C ALA A 357 -36.92 13.20 -37.12
N GLU A 358 -37.21 14.49 -37.35
CA GLU A 358 -36.22 15.54 -37.64
C GLU A 358 -35.35 15.90 -36.43
N ASP A 359 -35.83 15.66 -35.21
CA ASP A 359 -35.11 15.92 -33.95
C ASP A 359 -34.37 14.67 -33.44
N ALA A 360 -34.68 13.50 -34.01
CA ALA A 360 -34.12 12.20 -33.64
C ALA A 360 -32.76 11.92 -34.32
N THR A 361 -31.89 12.93 -34.42
CA THR A 361 -30.68 12.91 -35.25
C THR A 361 -29.41 12.42 -34.53
N CYS A 362 -29.50 12.11 -33.23
CA CYS A 362 -28.35 11.89 -32.34
C CYS A 362 -27.33 13.04 -32.32
N GLN A 363 -27.73 14.23 -32.76
CA GLN A 363 -26.87 15.40 -32.73
C GLN A 363 -26.99 16.14 -31.39
N ASN A 364 -25.92 16.81 -31.03
CA ASN A 364 -25.93 17.72 -29.89
C ASN A 364 -26.61 19.04 -30.28
N ASP A 365 -26.90 19.86 -29.26
CA ASP A 365 -27.39 21.21 -29.47
C ASP A 365 -26.40 22.01 -30.35
N PRO A 366 -26.90 22.91 -31.22
CA PRO A 366 -26.07 23.69 -32.12
C PRO A 366 -24.88 24.38 -31.42
N LEU A 367 -23.70 24.33 -32.04
CA LEU A 367 -22.49 24.98 -31.50
C LEU A 367 -22.62 26.51 -31.36
N ASN A 368 -23.56 27.13 -32.07
CA ASN A 368 -23.83 28.56 -31.97
C ASN A 368 -24.60 28.96 -30.70
N THR A 369 -25.35 28.04 -30.07
CA THR A 369 -26.08 28.28 -28.82
C THR A 369 -25.29 27.84 -27.59
N THR A 370 -24.44 26.82 -27.72
CA THR A 370 -23.65 26.24 -26.62
C THR A 370 -22.37 27.03 -26.35
N VAL A 371 -22.50 28.31 -25.99
CA VAL A 371 -21.35 29.20 -25.75
C VAL A 371 -20.87 29.08 -24.31
N PRO A 372 -19.60 28.71 -24.04
CA PRO A 372 -19.08 28.63 -22.69
C PRO A 372 -19.12 29.97 -21.95
N TYR A 373 -19.51 29.95 -20.69
CA TYR A 373 -19.67 31.14 -19.86
C TYR A 373 -18.33 31.84 -19.57
N PHE A 374 -17.29 31.06 -19.28
CA PHE A 374 -15.92 31.56 -19.24
C PHE A 374 -15.36 31.59 -20.69
N PRO A 375 -15.00 32.76 -21.24
CA PRO A 375 -14.51 32.82 -22.62
C PRO A 375 -13.07 32.34 -22.74
N ALA A 376 -12.81 31.42 -23.67
CA ALA A 376 -11.45 30.98 -23.98
C ALA A 376 -11.28 30.72 -25.48
N LYS A 377 -10.45 31.54 -26.12
CA LYS A 377 -10.12 31.42 -27.54
C LYS A 377 -9.03 30.36 -27.75
N PRO A 378 -9.21 29.40 -28.68
CA PRO A 378 -8.13 28.49 -29.05
C PRO A 378 -6.98 29.27 -29.71
N PRO A 379 -5.71 28.95 -29.41
CA PRO A 379 -4.57 29.53 -30.16
C PRO A 379 -4.54 29.00 -31.60
N GLU A 380 -3.68 29.55 -32.45
CA GLU A 380 -3.38 28.87 -33.72
C GLU A 380 -2.76 27.47 -33.45
N PRO A 381 -3.21 26.42 -34.15
CA PRO A 381 -2.72 25.07 -33.89
C PRO A 381 -1.28 24.91 -34.38
N SER A 382 -0.40 24.34 -33.55
CA SER A 382 0.96 24.02 -33.98
C SER A 382 1.02 22.82 -34.94
N ALA A 383 0.03 21.93 -34.88
CA ALA A 383 -0.11 20.81 -35.81
C ALA A 383 -1.59 20.48 -36.04
N THR A 384 -1.88 19.95 -37.23
CA THR A 384 -3.22 19.48 -37.61
C THR A 384 -3.16 18.02 -38.05
N TYR A 385 -4.05 17.20 -37.51
CA TYR A 385 -4.17 15.78 -37.80
C TYR A 385 -5.56 15.46 -38.34
N ASN A 386 -5.60 14.54 -39.30
CA ASN A 386 -6.85 13.96 -39.79
C ASN A 386 -6.96 12.52 -39.29
N ILE A 387 -8.10 12.18 -38.73
CA ILE A 387 -8.44 10.81 -38.30
C ILE A 387 -9.68 10.39 -39.08
N THR A 388 -9.65 9.26 -39.74
CA THR A 388 -10.84 8.69 -40.41
C THR A 388 -11.30 7.44 -39.68
N ILE A 389 -12.57 7.39 -39.29
CA ILE A 389 -13.17 6.18 -38.73
C ILE A 389 -13.72 5.34 -39.87
N ASN A 390 -13.28 4.08 -39.93
CA ASN A 390 -13.77 3.08 -40.86
C ASN A 390 -14.22 1.84 -40.10
N GLN A 391 -15.25 1.16 -40.62
CA GLN A 391 -15.52 -0.22 -40.25
C GLN A 391 -14.66 -1.15 -41.12
N VAL A 392 -13.92 -2.05 -40.48
CA VAL A 392 -13.02 -3.01 -41.16
C VAL A 392 -13.40 -4.43 -40.79
N ILE A 393 -13.15 -5.38 -41.69
CA ILE A 393 -13.34 -6.82 -41.42
C ILE A 393 -11.96 -7.46 -41.37
N ASN A 394 -11.62 -8.14 -40.28
CA ASN A 394 -10.33 -8.80 -40.14
C ASN A 394 -10.28 -10.13 -40.92
N SER A 395 -9.11 -10.75 -40.99
CA SER A 395 -8.89 -12.01 -41.74
C SER A 395 -9.75 -13.18 -41.25
N THR A 396 -10.25 -13.13 -40.02
CA THR A 396 -11.14 -14.12 -39.40
C THR A 396 -12.63 -13.83 -39.62
N GLY A 397 -12.98 -12.73 -40.30
CA GLY A 397 -14.37 -12.35 -40.61
C GLY A 397 -15.08 -11.52 -39.54
N HIS A 398 -14.37 -11.05 -38.52
CA HIS A 398 -14.93 -10.22 -37.45
C HIS A 398 -14.94 -8.75 -37.86
N LYS A 399 -16.03 -8.04 -37.53
CA LYS A 399 -16.18 -6.60 -37.79
C LYS A 399 -15.53 -5.81 -36.66
N LEU A 400 -14.63 -4.91 -37.01
CA LEU A 400 -13.90 -4.03 -36.09
C LEU A 400 -14.07 -2.58 -36.54
N PHE A 401 -13.74 -1.64 -35.66
CA PHE A 401 -13.62 -0.24 -36.00
C PHE A 401 -12.15 0.17 -36.00
N ALA A 402 -11.73 0.83 -37.06
CA ALA A 402 -10.40 1.39 -37.21
C ALA A 402 -10.46 2.92 -37.16
N MET A 403 -9.53 3.52 -36.43
CA MET A 403 -9.19 4.92 -36.59
C MET A 403 -7.96 5.01 -37.46
N ASN A 404 -8.11 5.64 -38.62
CA ASN A 404 -7.27 5.53 -39.82
C ASN A 404 -7.29 4.11 -40.39
N GLU A 405 -6.21 3.35 -40.20
CA GLU A 405 -6.04 2.02 -40.80
C GLU A 405 -5.93 0.90 -39.75
N SER A 406 -5.89 1.25 -38.46
CA SER A 406 -5.68 0.28 -37.38
C SER A 406 -6.87 0.23 -36.42
N PRO A 407 -7.47 -0.95 -36.18
CA PRO A 407 -8.28 -1.16 -35.00
C PRO A 407 -7.37 -1.20 -33.77
N PHE A 408 -7.82 -0.60 -32.66
CA PHE A 408 -7.08 -0.62 -31.41
C PHE A 408 -7.12 -2.00 -30.75
N GLN A 409 -5.97 -2.47 -30.27
CA GLN A 409 -5.83 -3.63 -29.39
C GLN A 409 -4.87 -3.29 -28.25
N ALA A 410 -5.36 -3.41 -27.04
CA ALA A 410 -4.63 -3.19 -25.81
C ALA A 410 -3.72 -4.37 -25.48
N ASN A 411 -2.79 -4.12 -24.57
CA ASN A 411 -2.15 -5.17 -23.79
C ASN A 411 -2.20 -4.75 -22.33
N TYR A 412 -3.07 -5.37 -21.54
CA TYR A 412 -3.26 -5.01 -20.14
C TYR A 412 -2.02 -5.19 -19.26
N ASN A 413 -1.02 -5.98 -19.68
CA ASN A 413 0.24 -6.15 -18.96
C ASN A 413 1.26 -5.03 -19.25
N ASN A 414 1.06 -4.22 -20.28
CA ASN A 414 2.04 -3.23 -20.73
C ASN A 414 1.39 -1.85 -20.98
N PRO A 415 1.21 -1.02 -19.94
CA PRO A 415 0.64 0.30 -20.11
C PRO A 415 1.53 1.25 -20.89
N ILE A 416 0.98 1.93 -21.90
CA ILE A 416 1.72 2.83 -22.80
C ILE A 416 2.39 3.96 -22.02
N LEU A 417 1.75 4.53 -20.99
CA LEU A 417 2.32 5.58 -20.15
C LEU A 417 3.58 5.10 -19.42
N LEU A 418 3.57 3.88 -18.88
CA LEU A 418 4.71 3.31 -18.17
C LEU A 418 5.88 3.02 -19.12
N LEU A 419 5.58 2.46 -20.30
CA LEU A 419 6.59 2.24 -21.34
C LEU A 419 7.19 3.56 -21.86
N ALA A 420 6.35 4.56 -22.08
CA ALA A 420 6.79 5.89 -22.46
C ALA A 420 7.72 6.49 -21.41
N ASN A 421 7.38 6.39 -20.11
CA ASN A 421 8.25 6.86 -19.01
C ASN A 421 9.63 6.17 -19.01
N GLU A 422 9.70 4.90 -19.41
CA GLU A 422 10.96 4.15 -19.59
C GLU A 422 11.71 4.49 -20.89
N LYS A 423 11.21 5.46 -21.66
CA LYS A 423 11.70 5.81 -23.02
C LYS A 423 11.59 4.65 -24.01
N ASN A 424 10.69 3.72 -23.73
CA ASN A 424 10.41 2.60 -24.61
C ASN A 424 9.22 2.92 -25.52
N TYR A 425 9.52 3.39 -26.73
CA TYR A 425 8.51 3.65 -27.77
C TYR A 425 8.36 2.48 -28.74
N SER A 426 9.00 1.34 -28.45
CA SER A 426 8.84 0.11 -29.22
C SER A 426 7.57 -0.60 -28.76
N TYR A 427 6.43 -0.18 -29.32
CA TYR A 427 5.15 -0.80 -29.05
C TYR A 427 5.11 -2.21 -29.67
N PRO A 428 5.07 -3.29 -28.87
CA PRO A 428 5.23 -4.66 -29.37
C PRO A 428 4.17 -5.07 -30.40
N TYR A 429 3.03 -4.40 -30.42
CA TYR A 429 1.90 -4.67 -31.31
C TYR A 429 1.63 -3.50 -32.28
N ASN A 430 2.62 -2.65 -32.59
CA ASN A 430 2.44 -1.58 -33.59
C ASN A 430 2.02 -2.19 -34.95
N PRO A 431 0.94 -1.72 -35.61
CA PRO A 431 0.18 -0.48 -35.37
C PRO A 431 -1.04 -0.57 -34.44
N GLN A 432 -1.35 -1.74 -33.88
CA GLN A 432 -2.59 -2.00 -33.12
C GLN A 432 -2.72 -1.20 -31.82
N TRP A 433 -1.65 -0.65 -31.25
CA TRP A 433 -1.75 0.26 -30.08
C TRP A 433 -2.20 1.69 -30.45
N ASN A 434 -2.26 1.98 -31.75
CA ASN A 434 -2.76 3.21 -32.35
C ASN A 434 -2.26 4.49 -31.65
N VAL A 435 -0.93 4.60 -31.47
CA VAL A 435 -0.32 5.74 -30.76
C VAL A 435 -0.01 6.87 -31.74
N ILE A 436 -0.61 8.04 -31.52
CA ILE A 436 -0.21 9.29 -32.17
C ILE A 436 0.68 10.08 -31.21
N ASN A 437 1.96 10.19 -31.54
CA ASN A 437 2.92 10.96 -30.76
C ASN A 437 3.02 12.39 -31.29
N PHE A 438 2.65 13.36 -30.46
CA PHE A 438 2.67 14.77 -30.84
C PHE A 438 4.01 15.47 -30.62
N GLY A 439 5.01 14.81 -30.02
CA GLY A 439 6.34 15.35 -29.81
C GLY A 439 6.33 16.63 -28.98
N THR A 440 6.91 17.72 -29.53
CA THR A 440 7.09 19.01 -28.84
C THR A 440 6.05 20.07 -29.20
N ASN A 441 5.02 19.69 -29.95
CA ASN A 441 3.91 20.59 -30.32
C ASN A 441 3.25 21.22 -29.08
N SER A 442 2.69 22.42 -29.23
CA SER A 442 2.03 23.16 -28.15
C SER A 442 0.51 23.04 -28.16
N SER A 443 -0.08 22.79 -29.32
CA SER A 443 -1.52 22.69 -29.56
C SER A 443 -1.78 21.84 -30.80
N VAL A 444 -2.86 21.06 -30.79
CA VAL A 444 -3.23 20.18 -31.90
C VAL A 444 -4.67 20.39 -32.31
N ARG A 445 -4.91 20.49 -33.61
CA ARG A 445 -6.25 20.42 -34.21
C ARG A 445 -6.44 19.03 -34.82
N ILE A 446 -7.51 18.36 -34.47
CA ILE A 446 -7.85 17.02 -34.95
C ILE A 446 -9.18 17.10 -35.67
N ASN A 447 -9.17 16.77 -36.95
CA ASN A 447 -10.38 16.59 -37.75
C ASN A 447 -10.69 15.09 -37.80
N VAL A 448 -11.80 14.68 -37.19
CA VAL A 448 -12.26 13.30 -37.16
C VAL A 448 -13.40 13.15 -38.16
N TRP A 449 -13.17 12.37 -39.20
CA TRP A 449 -14.14 12.05 -40.25
C TRP A 449 -14.76 10.67 -39.99
N ASN A 450 -16.09 10.59 -39.99
CA ASN A 450 -16.83 9.34 -39.87
C ASN A 450 -17.27 8.85 -41.24
N ASN A 451 -16.66 7.77 -41.73
CA ASN A 451 -17.05 7.17 -43.00
C ASN A 451 -18.25 6.21 -42.86
N ASN A 452 -18.68 5.92 -41.62
CA ASN A 452 -19.74 4.96 -41.33
C ASN A 452 -21.12 5.64 -41.22
N SER A 453 -22.16 4.82 -41.24
CA SER A 453 -23.57 5.24 -41.13
C SER A 453 -24.08 5.29 -39.68
N ILE A 454 -23.20 5.23 -38.69
CA ILE A 454 -23.55 5.16 -37.26
C ILE A 454 -22.90 6.36 -36.55
N PRO A 455 -23.60 7.07 -35.65
CA PRO A 455 -23.01 8.16 -34.87
C PRO A 455 -22.06 7.61 -33.80
N HIS A 456 -21.06 8.42 -33.41
CA HIS A 456 -20.08 8.03 -32.39
C HIS A 456 -19.92 9.15 -31.35
N PRO A 457 -20.25 8.93 -30.06
CA PRO A 457 -19.88 9.88 -29.00
C PRO A 457 -18.37 9.82 -28.76
N MET A 458 -17.64 10.83 -29.22
CA MET A 458 -16.18 10.89 -29.12
C MET A 458 -15.77 11.55 -27.81
N HIS A 459 -15.14 10.76 -26.93
CA HIS A 459 -14.64 11.18 -25.62
C HIS A 459 -13.11 11.32 -25.64
N LEU A 460 -12.59 12.41 -25.09
CA LEU A 460 -11.17 12.67 -24.91
C LEU A 460 -10.81 12.70 -23.42
N HIS A 461 -9.86 11.86 -23.02
CA HIS A 461 -9.30 11.87 -21.67
C HIS A 461 -8.36 13.06 -21.47
N GLY A 462 -8.20 13.50 -20.21
CA GLY A 462 -7.18 14.46 -19.80
C GLY A 462 -7.42 15.92 -20.20
N HIS A 463 -8.43 16.21 -21.03
CA HIS A 463 -8.68 17.56 -21.55
C HIS A 463 -10.17 17.81 -21.86
N ASP A 464 -10.58 19.07 -21.68
CA ASP A 464 -11.66 19.62 -22.50
C ASP A 464 -11.13 19.98 -23.89
N MET A 465 -11.88 19.60 -24.92
CA MET A 465 -11.64 20.00 -26.30
C MET A 465 -12.50 21.20 -26.68
N TRP A 466 -11.90 22.16 -27.40
CA TRP A 466 -12.66 23.13 -28.19
C TRP A 466 -13.30 22.39 -29.38
N VAL A 467 -14.62 22.35 -29.43
CA VAL A 467 -15.37 21.84 -30.57
C VAL A 467 -15.53 22.98 -31.56
N LEU A 468 -14.71 22.97 -32.60
CA LEU A 468 -14.61 24.06 -33.58
C LEU A 468 -15.68 23.96 -34.66
N HIS A 469 -16.06 22.74 -35.03
CA HIS A 469 -17.09 22.47 -36.03
C HIS A 469 -17.59 21.03 -35.89
N ASP A 470 -18.87 20.80 -36.12
CA ASP A 470 -19.45 19.49 -36.36
C ASP A 470 -20.52 19.58 -37.44
N GLY A 471 -20.70 18.51 -38.20
CA GLY A 471 -21.69 18.52 -39.27
C GLY A 471 -21.54 17.40 -40.30
N PRO A 472 -22.45 17.34 -41.28
CA PRO A 472 -22.41 16.35 -42.35
C PRO A 472 -21.29 16.66 -43.36
N GLY A 473 -20.82 15.64 -44.06
CA GLY A 473 -19.79 15.78 -45.10
C GLY A 473 -18.42 16.14 -44.55
N GLN A 474 -17.44 16.37 -45.43
CA GLN A 474 -16.09 16.75 -45.01
C GLN A 474 -16.06 18.20 -44.53
N TRP A 475 -15.18 18.47 -43.57
CA TRP A 475 -14.94 19.81 -43.06
C TRP A 475 -14.45 20.77 -44.16
N ASP A 476 -15.06 21.94 -44.25
CA ASP A 476 -14.78 22.98 -45.25
C ASP A 476 -13.75 24.03 -44.78
N GLY A 477 -13.21 23.87 -43.56
CA GLY A 477 -12.26 24.81 -42.96
C GLY A 477 -12.90 25.87 -42.06
N THR A 478 -14.23 25.90 -41.93
CA THR A 478 -14.93 26.89 -41.10
C THR A 478 -14.86 26.57 -39.60
N ILE A 479 -14.97 27.60 -38.76
CA ILE A 479 -14.99 27.47 -37.31
C ILE A 479 -16.22 28.21 -36.79
N ILE A 480 -17.06 27.52 -36.01
CA ILE A 480 -18.21 28.10 -35.34
C ILE A 480 -17.75 28.76 -34.05
N ASN A 481 -18.21 29.99 -33.81
CA ASN A 481 -17.87 30.77 -32.62
C ASN A 481 -16.36 30.91 -32.37
N HIS A 482 -15.60 31.29 -33.41
CA HIS A 482 -14.13 31.36 -33.39
C HIS A 482 -13.48 31.99 -32.14
N GLU A 483 -14.10 33.01 -31.54
CA GLU A 483 -13.56 33.67 -30.34
C GLU A 483 -13.82 32.91 -29.04
N ASN A 484 -14.87 32.09 -28.97
CA ASN A 484 -15.20 31.27 -27.80
C ASN A 484 -16.00 30.02 -28.22
N PRO A 485 -15.35 29.05 -28.89
CA PRO A 485 -16.01 27.82 -29.31
C PRO A 485 -16.48 27.03 -28.09
N GLN A 486 -17.46 26.15 -28.31
CA GLN A 486 -17.92 25.21 -27.29
C GLN A 486 -16.73 24.40 -26.76
N ARG A 487 -16.73 24.13 -25.45
CA ARG A 487 -15.72 23.29 -24.80
C ARG A 487 -16.39 22.21 -24.00
N ARG A 488 -15.88 20.99 -24.11
CA ARG A 488 -16.36 19.82 -23.36
C ARG A 488 -15.42 18.63 -23.56
N ASP A 489 -15.64 17.52 -22.87
CA ASP A 489 -14.82 16.30 -23.01
C ASP A 489 -15.43 15.25 -23.97
N THR A 490 -16.73 15.32 -24.28
CA THR A 490 -17.40 14.34 -25.15
C THR A 490 -18.29 15.01 -26.21
N GLN A 491 -18.09 14.76 -27.51
CA GLN A 491 -18.90 15.33 -28.60
C GLN A 491 -19.45 14.25 -29.54
N SER A 492 -20.71 14.37 -29.96
CA SER A 492 -21.29 13.47 -30.96
C SER A 492 -20.67 13.68 -32.34
N LEU A 493 -20.17 12.61 -32.94
CA LEU A 493 -19.70 12.56 -34.32
C LEU A 493 -20.80 11.99 -35.21
N PRO A 494 -21.38 12.81 -36.11
CA PRO A 494 -22.51 12.38 -36.93
C PRO A 494 -22.14 11.30 -37.96
N PRO A 495 -23.11 10.50 -38.43
CA PRO A 495 -22.94 9.58 -39.57
C PRO A 495 -22.50 10.34 -40.83
N HIS A 496 -21.56 9.79 -41.59
CA HIS A 496 -21.05 10.42 -42.82
C HIS A 496 -20.70 11.91 -42.65
N GLY A 497 -20.19 12.25 -41.47
CA GLY A 497 -19.95 13.61 -41.01
C GLY A 497 -18.61 13.74 -40.29
N HIS A 498 -18.36 14.89 -39.69
CA HIS A 498 -17.10 15.18 -39.01
C HIS A 498 -17.30 15.90 -37.68
N ILE A 499 -16.27 15.84 -36.85
CA ILE A 499 -16.01 16.79 -35.77
C ILE A 499 -14.61 17.35 -35.93
N VAL A 500 -14.45 18.65 -35.68
CA VAL A 500 -13.14 19.30 -35.60
C VAL A 500 -12.93 19.77 -34.20
N VAL A 501 -11.90 19.23 -33.57
CA VAL A 501 -11.59 19.49 -32.17
C VAL A 501 -10.18 20.04 -32.04
N GLN A 502 -9.96 20.91 -31.07
CA GLN A 502 -8.64 21.44 -30.78
C GLN A 502 -8.42 21.45 -29.28
N TYR A 503 -7.20 21.20 -28.85
CA TYR A 503 -6.81 21.36 -27.45
C TYR A 503 -5.32 21.72 -27.35
N ASN A 504 -4.94 22.22 -26.17
CA ASN A 504 -3.56 22.54 -25.87
C ASN A 504 -2.85 21.30 -25.34
N LEU A 505 -1.62 21.12 -25.78
CA LEU A 505 -0.72 20.13 -25.21
C LEU A 505 -0.09 20.73 -23.94
N ASP A 506 -0.90 20.85 -22.88
CA ASP A 506 -0.53 21.39 -21.56
C ASP A 506 -0.55 20.36 -20.41
N ASN A 507 -0.86 19.10 -20.70
CA ASN A 507 -0.99 17.99 -19.76
C ASN A 507 -0.22 16.75 -20.26
N PRO A 508 1.10 16.66 -19.98
CA PRO A 508 1.92 15.53 -20.41
C PRO A 508 1.31 14.20 -19.95
N GLY A 509 1.20 13.23 -20.87
CA GLY A 509 0.52 11.97 -20.59
C GLY A 509 0.19 11.19 -21.86
N VAL A 510 -0.49 10.07 -21.69
CA VAL A 510 -1.07 9.29 -22.79
C VAL A 510 -2.56 9.25 -22.58
N TRP A 511 -3.32 9.88 -23.48
CA TRP A 511 -4.74 10.12 -23.32
C TRP A 511 -5.53 9.37 -24.39
N LEU A 512 -6.58 8.67 -24.00
CA LEU A 512 -7.42 7.95 -24.94
C LEU A 512 -8.41 8.92 -25.60
N LEU A 513 -8.52 8.86 -26.94
CA LEU A 513 -9.63 9.42 -27.69
C LEU A 513 -10.42 8.26 -28.28
N HIS A 514 -11.68 8.09 -27.88
CA HIS A 514 -12.46 6.91 -28.26
C HIS A 514 -13.95 7.18 -28.38
N CYS A 515 -14.66 6.25 -29.03
CA CYS A 515 -16.11 6.21 -29.00
C CYS A 515 -16.59 5.67 -27.66
N HIS A 516 -17.53 6.35 -27.00
CA HIS A 516 -18.02 5.95 -25.68
C HIS A 516 -19.13 4.88 -25.70
N ILE A 517 -19.60 4.47 -26.89
CA ILE A 517 -20.39 3.24 -27.03
C ILE A 517 -19.49 2.06 -26.64
N ALA A 518 -19.84 1.34 -25.57
CA ALA A 518 -19.02 0.30 -24.95
C ALA A 518 -18.56 -0.75 -25.97
N TRP A 519 -19.46 -1.14 -26.86
CA TRP A 519 -19.21 -2.17 -27.86
C TRP A 519 -18.35 -1.67 -29.03
N HIS A 520 -18.41 -0.39 -29.38
CA HIS A 520 -17.54 0.18 -30.41
C HIS A 520 -16.10 0.33 -29.90
N LEU A 521 -15.92 0.76 -28.64
CA LEU A 521 -14.62 0.74 -28.00
C LEU A 521 -14.07 -0.69 -27.93
N SER A 522 -14.91 -1.66 -27.51
CA SER A 522 -14.58 -3.10 -27.49
C SER A 522 -14.20 -3.62 -28.89
N ALA A 523 -14.78 -3.07 -29.96
CA ALA A 523 -14.42 -3.42 -31.33
C ALA A 523 -13.22 -2.62 -31.90
N GLY A 524 -12.53 -1.81 -31.08
CA GLY A 524 -11.26 -1.15 -31.42
C GLY A 524 -11.34 0.33 -31.81
N LEU A 525 -12.49 0.99 -31.60
CA LEU A 525 -12.69 2.40 -31.96
C LEU A 525 -12.01 3.36 -30.96
N SER A 526 -10.69 3.41 -30.98
CA SER A 526 -9.90 4.33 -30.15
C SER A 526 -8.52 4.64 -30.74
N VAL A 527 -7.91 5.70 -30.23
CA VAL A 527 -6.53 6.12 -30.51
C VAL A 527 -5.88 6.61 -29.23
N SER A 528 -4.59 6.31 -29.06
CA SER A 528 -3.79 6.74 -27.91
C SER A 528 -3.00 7.99 -28.26
N LEU A 529 -3.34 9.11 -27.64
CA LEU A 529 -2.74 10.42 -27.89
C LEU A 529 -1.59 10.65 -26.90
N MET A 530 -0.35 10.55 -27.38
CA MET A 530 0.84 10.76 -26.56
C MET A 530 1.25 12.23 -26.60
N GLU A 531 1.10 12.89 -25.46
CA GLU A 531 1.41 14.28 -25.28
C GLU A 531 2.77 14.46 -24.59
N ARG A 532 3.65 15.27 -25.20
CA ARG A 532 4.93 15.70 -24.62
C ARG A 532 5.75 14.53 -24.03
N PRO A 533 6.14 13.53 -24.84
CA PRO A 533 6.86 12.35 -24.38
C PRO A 533 8.13 12.67 -23.57
N GLU A 534 8.83 13.76 -23.90
CA GLU A 534 10.01 14.20 -23.15
C GLU A 534 9.71 14.54 -21.68
N LYS A 535 8.51 15.05 -21.39
CA LYS A 535 8.05 15.33 -20.04
C LYS A 535 7.51 14.07 -19.36
N ILE A 536 6.93 13.14 -20.11
CA ILE A 536 6.55 11.82 -19.59
C ILE A 536 7.77 11.09 -19.02
N ASN A 537 8.91 11.12 -19.74
CA ASN A 537 10.19 10.52 -19.30
C ASN A 537 10.77 11.10 -17.99
N GLN A 538 10.21 12.21 -17.52
CA GLN A 538 10.65 12.92 -16.31
C GLN A 538 9.62 12.82 -15.18
N MET A 539 8.49 12.13 -15.42
CA MET A 539 7.45 11.97 -14.41
C MET A 539 7.90 11.02 -13.31
N GLU A 540 7.65 11.42 -12.07
CA GLU A 540 7.78 10.56 -10.91
C GLU A 540 6.50 9.73 -10.73
N ILE A 541 6.35 8.68 -11.55
CA ILE A 541 5.21 7.77 -11.44
C ILE A 541 5.34 6.93 -10.16
N PRO A 542 4.33 6.91 -9.27
CA PRO A 542 4.38 6.15 -8.03
C PRO A 542 4.55 4.64 -8.26
N PHE A 543 5.38 4.00 -7.43
CA PHE A 543 5.67 2.56 -7.52
C PHE A 543 4.41 1.66 -7.45
N VAL A 544 3.31 2.14 -6.88
CA VAL A 544 2.03 1.41 -6.86
C VAL A 544 1.54 1.05 -8.27
N MET A 545 1.86 1.84 -9.31
CA MET A 545 1.54 1.48 -10.70
C MET A 545 2.26 0.21 -11.14
N ALA A 546 3.56 0.13 -10.86
CA ALA A 546 4.36 -1.06 -11.15
C ALA A 546 3.91 -2.26 -10.31
N GLN A 547 3.52 -2.04 -9.05
CA GLN A 547 2.96 -3.07 -8.20
C GLN A 547 1.65 -3.63 -8.78
N THR A 548 0.72 -2.79 -9.22
CA THR A 548 -0.55 -3.24 -9.82
C THR A 548 -0.30 -4.01 -11.12
N CYS A 549 0.67 -3.59 -11.93
CA CYS A 549 1.08 -4.36 -13.11
C CYS A 549 1.69 -5.71 -12.79
N PHE A 550 2.48 -5.79 -11.72
CA PHE A 550 3.04 -7.06 -11.24
C PHE A 550 1.95 -8.00 -10.70
N GLU A 551 0.99 -7.48 -9.94
CA GLU A 551 -0.19 -8.23 -9.46
C GLU A 551 -1.06 -8.73 -10.62
N TRP A 552 -1.24 -7.90 -11.65
CA TRP A 552 -1.94 -8.29 -12.87
C TRP A 552 -1.18 -9.34 -13.68
N ASP A 553 0.13 -9.17 -13.89
CA ASP A 553 0.97 -10.15 -14.60
C ASP A 553 0.94 -11.51 -13.90
N LEU A 554 1.01 -11.53 -12.57
CA LEU A 554 0.82 -12.75 -11.78
C LEU A 554 -0.52 -13.44 -12.03
N TYR A 555 -1.59 -12.65 -12.03
CA TYR A 555 -2.93 -13.14 -12.26
C TYR A 555 -3.05 -13.76 -13.66
N THR A 556 -2.54 -13.07 -14.69
CA THR A 556 -2.63 -13.53 -16.09
C THR A 556 -1.69 -14.67 -16.44
N GLN A 557 -0.61 -14.89 -15.67
CA GLN A 557 0.25 -16.08 -15.83
C GLN A 557 -0.45 -17.39 -15.42
N ARG A 558 -1.46 -17.31 -14.55
CA ARG A 558 -2.14 -18.47 -13.94
C ARG A 558 -3.56 -18.66 -14.42
N ASN A 559 -4.21 -17.57 -14.82
CA ASN A 559 -5.58 -17.55 -15.28
C ASN A 559 -5.63 -17.07 -16.72
N THR A 560 -6.44 -17.75 -17.53
CA THR A 560 -6.79 -17.23 -18.86
C THR A 560 -7.68 -16.01 -18.65
N VAL A 561 -7.20 -14.84 -19.07
CA VAL A 561 -8.07 -13.67 -19.18
C VAL A 561 -8.87 -13.84 -20.46
N ASP A 562 -10.18 -13.98 -20.32
CA ASP A 562 -11.09 -14.04 -21.47
C ASP A 562 -11.23 -12.63 -22.07
N GLN A 563 -10.22 -12.21 -22.84
CA GLN A 563 -10.26 -10.99 -23.66
C GLN A 563 -10.69 -11.36 -25.07
N ILE A 564 -11.92 -11.02 -25.40
CA ILE A 564 -12.53 -11.24 -26.72
C ILE A 564 -12.62 -9.96 -27.55
N ASP A 565 -12.15 -8.84 -26.99
CA ASP A 565 -12.32 -7.49 -27.50
C ASP A 565 -10.99 -6.75 -27.65
N SER A 566 -11.06 -5.45 -27.91
CA SER A 566 -9.95 -4.50 -28.04
C SER A 566 -9.08 -4.43 -26.79
N GLY A 567 -9.43 -5.11 -25.71
CA GLY A 567 -8.52 -5.44 -24.63
C GLY A 567 -7.28 -6.24 -25.09
N GLY A 568 -7.36 -7.00 -26.18
CA GLY A 568 -6.26 -7.81 -26.76
C GLY A 568 -6.29 -9.29 -26.35
N ASP A 569 -6.06 -10.20 -27.29
CA ASP A 569 -6.15 -11.66 -27.07
C ASP A 569 -4.93 -12.23 -26.32
N ALA A 570 -5.13 -12.79 -25.12
CA ALA A 570 -4.09 -13.50 -24.37
C ALA A 570 -3.77 -14.90 -24.96
N ARG A 571 -4.61 -15.45 -25.85
CA ARG A 571 -4.42 -16.80 -26.43
C ARG A 571 -3.26 -16.85 -27.41
N ASP A 572 -3.02 -15.78 -28.17
CA ASP A 572 -1.86 -15.70 -29.07
C ASP A 572 -0.54 -15.53 -28.31
N LEU A 573 -0.54 -14.95 -27.11
CA LEU A 573 0.68 -14.87 -26.27
C LEU A 573 1.11 -16.24 -25.73
N VAL A 574 0.17 -17.14 -25.46
CA VAL A 574 0.48 -18.52 -25.05
C VAL A 574 0.95 -19.33 -26.26
N ALA A 575 0.31 -19.18 -27.43
CA ALA A 575 0.71 -19.87 -28.66
C ALA A 575 2.04 -19.33 -29.25
N GLN A 576 2.30 -18.03 -29.17
CA GLN A 576 3.53 -17.39 -29.66
C GLN A 576 4.69 -17.56 -28.67
N LYS A 577 4.46 -17.59 -27.35
CA LYS A 577 5.48 -18.05 -26.40
C LYS A 577 5.75 -19.56 -26.56
N LEU A 578 4.77 -20.40 -26.86
CA LEU A 578 4.99 -21.83 -27.11
C LEU A 578 5.67 -22.14 -28.47
N SER A 579 5.47 -21.32 -29.50
CA SER A 579 6.09 -21.51 -30.82
C SER A 579 7.51 -20.91 -30.89
N THR A 580 7.75 -19.77 -30.25
CA THR A 580 9.08 -19.12 -30.21
C THR A 580 10.05 -19.89 -29.29
N TYR A 581 9.55 -20.61 -28.28
CA TYR A 581 10.37 -21.49 -27.43
C TYR A 581 10.81 -22.80 -28.09
N LYS A 582 10.26 -23.18 -29.26
CA LYS A 582 10.63 -24.42 -29.96
C LYS A 582 11.80 -24.27 -30.94
N GLY A 583 12.34 -23.08 -31.14
CA GLY A 583 13.43 -22.91 -32.08
C GLY A 583 14.21 -21.63 -31.90
N HIS A 584 14.97 -21.50 -30.81
CA HIS A 584 16.37 -21.03 -30.79
C HIS A 584 16.82 -20.86 -29.33
N TYR A 585 17.95 -21.47 -29.01
CA TYR A 585 18.80 -21.23 -27.83
C TYR A 585 18.24 -21.45 -26.40
N ARG A 586 18.76 -22.53 -25.80
CA ARG A 586 18.96 -22.71 -24.37
C ARG A 586 19.78 -21.54 -23.78
N ARG A 587 19.31 -20.92 -22.70
CA ARG A 587 19.96 -20.84 -21.36
C ARG A 587 19.38 -19.71 -20.50
N ASP A 588 18.94 -20.12 -19.30
CA ASP A 588 19.00 -19.43 -18.00
C ASP A 588 18.43 -18.01 -17.85
N THR A 589 17.10 -17.91 -17.66
CA THR A 589 16.49 -16.90 -16.78
C THR A 589 15.13 -17.41 -16.26
N SER A 590 15.15 -18.29 -15.26
CA SER A 590 13.94 -18.76 -14.58
C SER A 590 14.27 -19.19 -13.15
N ALA A 591 14.56 -18.23 -12.28
CA ALA A 591 14.87 -18.52 -10.87
C ALA A 591 14.53 -17.41 -9.86
N ALA A 592 13.54 -16.54 -10.11
CA ALA A 592 13.20 -15.47 -9.16
C ALA A 592 11.81 -15.57 -8.50
N TRP A 593 10.90 -16.42 -8.99
CA TRP A 593 9.46 -16.17 -8.81
C TRP A 593 8.64 -17.26 -8.11
N ILE A 594 9.20 -18.36 -7.63
CA ILE A 594 8.36 -19.51 -7.25
C ILE A 594 8.05 -19.60 -5.73
N CYS A 595 8.32 -18.58 -4.91
CA CYS A 595 8.45 -18.80 -3.46
C CYS A 595 7.41 -18.30 -2.50
N SER A 596 6.45 -17.49 -2.93
CA SER A 596 5.46 -16.96 -1.99
C SER A 596 4.09 -17.65 -2.06
N GLU A 597 3.88 -18.61 -2.98
CA GLU A 597 2.52 -19.07 -3.32
C GLU A 597 2.08 -20.46 -2.86
N ASN A 598 2.90 -21.26 -2.16
CA ASN A 598 2.53 -22.65 -1.82
C ASN A 598 2.22 -22.94 -0.33
N LEU A 599 1.86 -21.95 0.50
CA LEU A 599 1.52 -22.19 1.92
C LEU A 599 0.04 -22.01 2.31
N PHE A 600 -0.86 -21.75 1.36
CA PHE A 600 -2.30 -21.61 1.65
C PHE A 600 -3.17 -22.21 0.53
N ARG A 601 -3.09 -23.53 0.31
CA ARG A 601 -4.15 -24.32 -0.35
C ARG A 601 -3.79 -25.80 -0.25
N GLU A 602 -4.37 -26.51 0.72
CA GLU A 602 -4.97 -27.83 0.55
C GLU A 602 -5.47 -28.36 1.90
N ASP A 603 -6.76 -28.16 2.16
CA ASP A 603 -7.59 -29.15 2.83
C ASP A 603 -9.06 -28.78 2.53
N VAL A 604 -9.67 -29.51 1.60
CA VAL A 604 -11.08 -29.92 1.53
C VAL A 604 -11.37 -30.46 0.12
N ARG A 605 -11.56 -31.79 0.07
CA ARG A 605 -12.23 -32.63 -0.94
C ARG A 605 -11.43 -33.06 -2.18
N ALA A 606 -10.99 -34.31 -2.19
CA ALA A 606 -11.82 -35.40 -2.77
C ALA A 606 -11.23 -36.78 -2.44
N ALA A 607 -11.93 -37.52 -1.57
CA ALA A 607 -11.83 -38.97 -1.49
C ALA A 607 -13.00 -39.56 -2.28
N GLN A 608 -12.74 -40.30 -3.37
CA GLN A 608 -13.41 -41.57 -3.71
C GLN A 608 -12.98 -42.13 -5.08
N GLN A 609 -12.68 -43.45 -5.07
CA GLN A 609 -12.62 -44.44 -6.17
C GLN A 609 -11.35 -44.39 -7.07
N SER A 610 -10.34 -45.28 -7.03
CA SER A 610 -10.14 -46.77 -6.88
C SER A 610 -9.52 -47.32 -8.19
N PRO A 611 -8.92 -48.54 -8.27
CA PRO A 611 -8.04 -49.28 -7.36
C PRO A 611 -6.78 -49.84 -8.08
N ILE A 612 -5.61 -49.98 -7.44
CA ILE A 612 -4.56 -50.90 -7.94
C ILE A 612 -3.92 -51.71 -6.80
N VAL A 613 -3.88 -53.00 -7.08
CA VAL A 613 -3.47 -54.19 -6.33
C VAL A 613 -1.99 -54.17 -5.94
N VAL A 614 -1.67 -54.56 -4.70
CA VAL A 614 -0.34 -55.08 -4.34
C VAL A 614 -0.50 -56.38 -3.56
N THR A 615 0.11 -57.42 -4.11
CA THR A 615 0.22 -58.80 -3.62
C THR A 615 1.03 -58.89 -2.32
N MET A 616 0.56 -59.69 -1.35
CA MET A 616 1.35 -60.16 -0.22
C MET A 616 1.83 -61.60 -0.43
N SER A 617 3.01 -61.90 0.11
CA SER A 617 3.53 -63.25 0.30
C SER A 617 3.82 -63.50 1.79
N LYS A 618 2.94 -64.31 2.39
CA LYS A 618 3.16 -65.52 3.20
C LYS A 618 4.01 -65.55 4.48
N ASP A 619 3.28 -65.98 5.53
CA ASP A 619 3.55 -67.05 6.50
C ASP A 619 4.21 -66.73 7.85
N GLY A 620 3.51 -67.06 8.95
CA GLY A 620 4.05 -67.12 10.31
C GLY A 620 3.09 -67.06 11.52
N VAL A 621 2.08 -67.93 11.55
CA VAL A 621 1.22 -68.46 12.67
C VAL A 621 1.91 -68.47 14.06
N ALA A 622 1.33 -68.31 15.28
CA ALA A 622 -0.02 -68.25 15.89
C ALA A 622 0.08 -67.68 17.34
N ASP A 623 -0.99 -67.13 17.94
CA ASP A 623 -1.88 -67.86 18.88
C ASP A 623 -2.96 -66.98 19.57
N LEU A 624 -4.17 -67.54 19.55
CA LEU A 624 -5.28 -67.56 20.54
C LEU A 624 -6.08 -66.30 20.97
N GLU A 625 -7.29 -66.26 20.41
CA GLU A 625 -8.64 -66.20 21.05
C GLU A 625 -9.06 -65.00 21.94
N GLY A 626 -10.27 -64.46 21.64
CA GLY A 626 -11.08 -63.84 22.69
C GLY A 626 -12.16 -62.80 22.35
N GLN A 627 -13.14 -63.16 21.51
CA GLN A 627 -14.58 -62.86 21.70
C GLN A 627 -15.19 -61.42 21.61
N VAL A 628 -16.14 -61.35 20.67
CA VAL A 628 -17.55 -60.87 20.79
C VAL A 628 -17.91 -59.43 20.36
N LEU A 629 -18.47 -59.41 19.13
CA LEU A 629 -19.57 -58.61 18.55
C LEU A 629 -20.50 -57.85 19.51
N VAL A 630 -21.03 -56.69 19.09
CA VAL A 630 -22.45 -56.44 18.74
C VAL A 630 -22.57 -55.08 18.03
N ASN A 631 -23.63 -54.98 17.22
CA ASN A 631 -23.87 -54.19 16.03
C ASN A 631 -25.06 -53.20 16.25
N ILE A 632 -25.36 -52.40 15.23
CA ILE A 632 -26.67 -51.79 14.86
C ILE A 632 -26.99 -50.34 15.29
N ASP A 633 -26.71 -49.41 14.36
CA ASP A 633 -27.61 -48.60 13.51
C ASP A 633 -29.00 -48.04 13.96
N SER A 634 -29.24 -46.83 13.42
CA SER A 634 -30.48 -46.28 12.84
C SER A 634 -31.50 -45.45 13.66
N SER A 635 -31.51 -44.15 13.30
CA SER A 635 -32.68 -43.38 12.85
C SER A 635 -33.57 -42.56 13.81
N ARG A 636 -33.95 -41.37 13.28
CA ARG A 636 -35.21 -40.60 13.43
C ARG A 636 -35.38 -39.50 14.51
N ILE A 637 -35.66 -38.30 13.95
CA ILE A 637 -36.74 -37.34 14.27
C ILE A 637 -36.59 -36.51 15.55
N LEU A 638 -36.56 -35.19 15.38
CA LEU A 638 -36.79 -34.18 16.42
C LEU A 638 -38.08 -33.44 16.10
N ASP A 639 -39.00 -33.43 17.06
CA ASP A 639 -40.13 -32.52 17.18
C ASP A 639 -40.37 -32.22 18.67
N GLY A 640 -40.62 -30.95 19.00
CA GLY A 640 -41.55 -30.57 20.07
C GLY A 640 -41.06 -30.34 21.51
N LEU A 641 -40.97 -29.05 21.86
CA LEU A 641 -41.65 -28.36 22.98
C LEU A 641 -41.20 -28.51 24.47
N ASP A 642 -40.83 -27.33 24.99
CA ASP A 642 -41.26 -26.64 26.24
C ASP A 642 -40.88 -27.07 27.68
N ARG A 643 -40.22 -26.09 28.34
CA ARG A 643 -40.25 -25.56 29.73
C ARG A 643 -40.63 -26.45 30.92
N VAL A 644 -39.75 -26.46 31.94
CA VAL A 644 -40.12 -26.46 33.38
C VAL A 644 -39.02 -25.73 34.22
N GLU A 645 -39.45 -24.86 35.14
CA GLU A 645 -38.67 -24.18 36.21
C GLU A 645 -38.62 -25.03 37.50
N ILE A 646 -37.63 -24.78 38.41
CA ILE A 646 -37.77 -24.59 39.89
C ILE A 646 -36.46 -24.90 40.69
N GLN A 647 -36.06 -23.89 41.50
CA GLN A 647 -35.45 -23.78 42.86
C GLN A 647 -34.09 -24.39 43.32
N GLU A 648 -33.48 -23.58 44.22
CA GLU A 648 -32.23 -23.68 45.02
C GLU A 648 -32.14 -24.86 46.02
N PRO A 649 -30.97 -25.06 46.67
CA PRO A 649 -30.90 -24.71 48.11
C PRO A 649 -29.56 -24.12 48.64
N LYS A 650 -29.66 -23.34 49.74
CA LYS A 650 -28.63 -23.05 50.78
C LYS A 650 -28.59 -24.20 51.82
N VAL A 651 -27.53 -24.45 52.61
CA VAL A 651 -27.32 -23.92 53.99
C VAL A 651 -26.06 -24.55 54.68
N THR A 652 -25.17 -23.67 55.19
CA THR A 652 -24.34 -23.56 56.45
C THR A 652 -23.45 -24.63 57.14
N HIS A 653 -22.38 -24.08 57.77
CA HIS A 653 -21.35 -24.53 58.77
C HIS A 653 -21.82 -25.18 60.10
N PRO A 654 -20.90 -25.71 60.97
CA PRO A 654 -20.25 -24.96 62.11
C PRO A 654 -18.78 -25.40 62.50
N ALA A 655 -17.86 -24.50 62.92
CA ALA A 655 -17.36 -24.15 64.30
C ALA A 655 -16.34 -25.16 64.94
N LEU A 656 -15.33 -24.88 65.80
CA LEU A 656 -15.07 -23.83 66.83
C LEU A 656 -13.67 -24.05 67.54
N ILE A 657 -13.21 -23.08 68.37
CA ILE A 657 -12.26 -23.13 69.57
C ILE A 657 -10.76 -22.74 69.32
N GLN A 658 -10.04 -21.81 70.01
CA GLN A 658 -10.26 -20.95 71.22
C GLN A 658 -9.21 -19.80 71.40
N THR A 659 -9.63 -18.76 72.16
CA THR A 659 -8.88 -17.81 73.07
C THR A 659 -7.84 -16.81 72.51
N GLY A 660 -7.77 -15.52 72.87
CA GLY A 660 -8.49 -14.64 73.81
C GLY A 660 -7.54 -13.77 74.67
N VAL A 661 -7.92 -12.50 74.95
CA VAL A 661 -7.38 -11.52 75.97
C VAL A 661 -6.23 -10.59 75.51
N PHE A 662 -6.07 -9.30 75.85
CA PHE A 662 -6.88 -8.09 76.17
C PHE A 662 -5.87 -6.93 76.51
N LEU A 663 -6.32 -5.65 76.42
CA LEU A 663 -5.83 -4.39 77.07
C LEU A 663 -4.75 -3.46 76.43
N ASN A 664 -5.24 -2.31 75.95
CA ASN A 664 -4.96 -0.89 76.29
C ASN A 664 -3.58 -0.43 76.84
N ALA A 665 -3.11 0.74 76.35
CA ALA A 665 -3.01 2.03 77.10
C ALA A 665 -1.77 2.91 76.77
N VAL A 666 -2.03 4.20 76.51
CA VAL A 666 -1.37 5.39 77.11
C VAL A 666 0.02 5.89 76.60
N THR A 667 -0.06 7.04 75.92
CA THR A 667 0.77 8.27 75.91
C THR A 667 2.28 8.30 76.27
N SER A 668 3.07 8.80 75.30
CA SER A 668 4.26 9.71 75.37
C SER A 668 5.51 9.25 76.19
N PRO A 669 6.68 9.95 76.24
CA PRO A 669 7.07 11.25 75.63
C PRO A 669 8.56 11.38 75.12
N LYS A 670 8.89 12.58 74.60
CA LYS A 670 10.21 13.29 74.61
C LYS A 670 11.34 12.72 73.69
N SER A 671 12.24 13.50 73.06
CA SER A 671 12.73 14.85 73.34
C SER A 671 13.41 15.56 72.15
N ALA A 672 13.29 16.90 72.14
CA ALA A 672 14.37 17.90 71.97
C ALA A 672 15.14 18.05 70.63
N ALA A 673 15.56 19.24 70.18
CA ALA A 673 15.35 20.63 70.60
C ALA A 673 15.92 21.59 69.51
N ALA A 674 15.32 22.78 69.41
CA ALA A 674 15.89 24.14 69.20
C ALA A 674 16.71 24.43 67.90
N VAL A 675 16.71 25.61 67.27
CA VAL A 675 16.88 27.04 67.68
C VAL A 675 16.44 27.89 66.43
N VAL A 676 15.49 28.85 66.45
CA VAL A 676 15.55 30.27 66.92
C VAL A 676 16.38 31.13 65.92
N LEU A 677 15.84 32.11 65.15
CA LEU A 677 15.47 33.51 65.48
C LEU A 677 14.99 34.24 64.18
N GLU A 678 13.85 34.96 64.19
CA GLU A 678 13.70 36.44 64.23
C GLU A 678 14.18 37.21 62.98
N ALA A 679 13.62 38.34 62.53
CA ALA A 679 12.49 39.22 62.87
C ALA A 679 12.44 40.27 61.73
N LYS A 680 11.31 40.88 61.34
CA LYS A 680 10.70 42.12 61.89
C LYS A 680 9.57 42.47 60.91
N GLY A 681 8.33 42.76 61.33
CA GLY A 681 7.84 44.09 61.75
C GLY A 681 7.51 44.96 60.52
N ILE A 682 6.35 45.61 60.30
CA ILE A 682 5.41 46.40 61.12
C ILE A 682 4.18 46.64 60.18
N GLY A 683 2.92 46.43 60.58
CA GLY A 683 2.02 47.51 61.04
C GLY A 683 1.07 48.05 59.93
N PRO A 684 -0.08 48.70 60.27
CA PRO A 684 -1.39 48.28 59.75
C PRO A 684 -2.27 49.39 59.11
N SER A 685 -3.51 49.00 58.73
CA SER A 685 -4.71 49.83 58.40
C SER A 685 -4.80 50.38 56.96
N ALA A 686 -5.97 50.59 56.34
CA ALA A 686 -7.34 50.11 56.48
C ALA A 686 -8.13 50.61 55.24
N SER A 687 -9.05 49.76 54.75
CA SER A 687 -10.29 50.08 54.00
C SER A 687 -10.24 50.95 52.72
N LEU A 688 -10.61 50.38 51.56
CA LEU A 688 -11.92 50.57 50.88
C LEU A 688 -11.94 49.97 49.45
N ARG A 689 -12.86 49.02 49.23
CA ARG A 689 -13.61 48.66 48.01
C ARG A 689 -12.89 48.61 46.64
N GLN A 690 -12.75 47.41 46.07
CA GLN A 690 -13.57 46.92 44.93
C GLN A 690 -13.15 45.52 44.44
N ASN A 691 -14.18 44.71 44.17
CA ASN A 691 -14.29 43.57 43.25
C ASN A 691 -13.55 42.24 43.50
N HIS A 692 -14.39 41.20 43.57
CA HIS A 692 -14.10 39.77 43.41
C HIS A 692 -13.10 39.46 42.30
N SER A 693 -12.01 38.80 42.65
CA SER A 693 -11.48 37.56 42.05
C SER A 693 -10.16 37.20 42.73
N SER A 694 -9.76 35.93 42.65
CA SER A 694 -8.49 35.33 43.12
C SER A 694 -8.28 35.22 44.64
N GLU A 695 -8.67 34.09 45.23
CA GLU A 695 -7.93 33.44 46.34
C GLU A 695 -8.43 32.01 46.65
N ASP A 696 -8.75 31.23 45.60
CA ASP A 696 -8.85 29.76 45.65
C ASP A 696 -7.87 29.11 44.63
N SER A 697 -6.86 29.86 44.16
CA SER A 697 -6.03 29.51 43.00
C SER A 697 -4.55 29.23 43.28
N GLU A 698 -4.10 28.99 44.51
CA GLU A 698 -2.65 28.81 44.79
C GLU A 698 -2.24 27.48 45.44
N ILE A 699 -3.12 26.48 45.54
CA ILE A 699 -2.72 25.10 45.94
C ILE A 699 -2.92 24.07 44.81
N THR A 700 -3.41 24.50 43.65
CA THR A 700 -3.58 23.65 42.44
C THR A 700 -2.57 24.02 41.35
N GLU A 701 -1.34 24.37 41.71
CA GLU A 701 -0.29 24.71 40.74
C GLU A 701 1.02 23.99 41.07
N ALA A 702 0.98 22.65 41.16
CA ALA A 702 2.19 21.81 41.26
C ALA A 702 2.08 20.44 40.56
N LEU A 703 1.14 20.30 39.62
CA LEU A 703 1.11 19.21 38.64
C LEU A 703 0.82 19.78 37.24
N THR A 704 1.52 20.86 36.87
CA THR A 704 1.63 21.24 35.46
C THR A 704 2.34 20.10 34.72
N GLU A 705 1.58 19.37 33.88
CA GLU A 705 2.15 18.58 32.78
C GLU A 705 3.19 19.43 32.04
N PRO A 706 4.31 18.86 31.57
CA PRO A 706 5.34 19.64 30.89
C PRO A 706 4.74 20.29 29.63
N SER A 707 4.58 21.62 29.68
CA SER A 707 3.93 22.45 28.65
C SER A 707 4.74 22.60 27.35
N ASP A 708 5.84 21.88 27.20
CA ASP A 708 6.84 22.11 26.14
C ASP A 708 7.11 20.85 25.26
N LEU A 709 6.13 19.97 25.08
CA LEU A 709 6.25 18.90 24.07
C LEU A 709 6.18 19.53 22.66
N PRO A 710 7.09 19.17 21.73
CA PRO A 710 7.04 19.70 20.37
C PRO A 710 5.73 19.26 19.69
N THR A 711 4.99 20.22 19.13
CA THR A 711 3.74 19.99 18.40
C THR A 711 3.85 20.47 16.94
N GLY A 712 2.96 19.96 16.08
CA GLY A 712 2.89 20.34 14.67
C GLY A 712 4.16 20.00 13.87
N ILE A 713 4.60 20.93 13.01
CA ILE A 713 5.74 20.76 12.10
C ILE A 713 7.04 20.40 12.82
N LYS A 714 7.28 20.95 14.02
CA LYS A 714 8.49 20.65 14.79
C LYS A 714 8.57 19.16 15.14
N LEU A 715 7.45 18.55 15.53
CA LEU A 715 7.40 17.12 15.82
C LEU A 715 7.61 16.27 14.57
N VAL A 716 7.00 16.66 13.44
CA VAL A 716 7.14 15.95 12.16
C VAL A 716 8.60 15.94 11.71
N VAL A 717 9.28 17.09 11.77
CA VAL A 717 10.70 17.20 11.40
C VAL A 717 11.58 16.36 12.32
N LEU A 718 11.32 16.35 13.62
CA LEU A 718 12.08 15.54 14.58
C LEU A 718 11.93 14.03 14.33
N VAL A 719 10.69 13.59 14.09
CA VAL A 719 10.40 12.20 13.75
C VAL A 719 11.10 11.82 12.44
N TRP A 720 11.03 12.68 11.43
CA TRP A 720 11.69 12.45 10.15
C TRP A 720 13.21 12.36 10.29
N CYS A 721 13.86 13.26 11.07
CA CYS A 721 15.29 13.19 11.31
C CYS A 721 15.69 11.88 12.01
N ALA A 722 14.93 11.46 13.03
CA ALA A 722 15.19 10.20 13.73
C ALA A 722 14.98 8.98 12.81
N CYS A 723 13.98 9.03 11.92
CA CYS A 723 13.74 8.04 10.87
C CYS A 723 14.91 7.95 9.88
N MET A 724 15.39 9.08 9.38
CA MET A 724 16.52 9.13 8.44
C MET A 724 17.83 8.64 9.06
N ALA A 725 18.07 8.97 10.33
CA ALA A 725 19.25 8.47 11.04
C ALA A 725 19.19 6.94 11.25
N ILE A 726 18.01 6.38 11.59
CA ILE A 726 17.81 4.93 11.66
C ILE A 726 17.94 4.29 10.28
N PHE A 727 17.45 4.94 9.22
CA PHE A 727 17.59 4.45 7.86
C PHE A 727 19.06 4.36 7.45
N ALA A 728 19.86 5.42 7.65
CA ALA A 728 21.29 5.41 7.33
C ALA A 728 22.04 4.31 8.10
N LEU A 729 21.77 4.17 9.39
CA LEU A 729 22.34 3.10 10.22
C LEU A 729 21.98 1.70 9.72
N ALA A 730 20.71 1.46 9.40
CA ALA A 730 20.22 0.15 8.98
C ALA A 730 20.68 -0.21 7.56
N LEU A 731 20.80 0.80 6.69
CA LEU A 731 21.37 0.67 5.36
C LEU A 731 22.84 0.24 5.47
N ASP A 732 23.66 0.99 6.21
CA ASP A 732 25.08 0.68 6.43
C ASP A 732 25.32 -0.70 7.04
N THR A 733 24.38 -1.15 7.88
CA THR A 733 24.44 -2.48 8.52
C THR A 733 24.24 -3.63 7.52
N THR A 734 23.46 -3.41 6.46
CA THR A 734 23.00 -4.47 5.54
C THR A 734 23.61 -4.39 4.14
N ILE A 735 23.99 -3.20 3.69
CA ILE A 735 24.56 -2.92 2.36
C ILE A 735 25.89 -3.63 2.10
N ILE A 736 26.67 -3.90 3.16
CA ILE A 736 27.98 -4.53 3.06
C ILE A 736 27.88 -6.01 2.66
N ALA A 737 26.77 -6.69 2.98
CA ALA A 737 26.64 -8.14 2.78
C ALA A 737 26.83 -8.56 1.31
N THR A 738 26.33 -7.76 0.37
CA THR A 738 26.49 -8.03 -1.08
C THR A 738 27.81 -7.52 -1.64
N ALA A 739 28.47 -6.58 -0.95
CA ALA A 739 29.76 -6.02 -1.34
C ALA A 739 30.98 -6.83 -0.86
N ILE A 740 30.83 -7.65 0.20
CA ILE A 740 31.92 -8.43 0.81
C ILE A 740 32.75 -9.25 -0.21
N PRO A 741 32.15 -10.01 -1.14
CA PRO A 741 32.92 -10.79 -2.12
C PRO A 741 33.77 -9.91 -3.03
N THR A 742 33.33 -8.70 -3.34
CA THR A 742 34.07 -7.74 -4.17
C THR A 742 35.17 -7.02 -3.39
N ILE A 743 34.92 -6.67 -2.12
CA ILE A 743 35.89 -6.04 -1.21
C ILE A 743 37.05 -7.00 -0.92
N THR A 744 36.74 -8.24 -0.56
CA THR A 744 37.74 -9.29 -0.30
C THR A 744 38.62 -9.56 -1.50
N ARG A 745 38.06 -9.48 -2.71
CA ARG A 745 38.81 -9.56 -3.97
C ARG A 745 39.80 -8.40 -4.14
N GLU A 746 39.39 -7.17 -3.86
CA GLU A 746 40.25 -5.99 -4.03
C GLU A 746 41.43 -5.98 -3.03
N PHE A 747 41.16 -6.35 -1.77
CA PHE A 747 42.18 -6.38 -0.72
C PHE A 747 42.91 -7.72 -0.59
N LYS A 748 42.50 -8.75 -1.33
CA LYS A 748 43.01 -10.14 -1.24
C LYS A 748 42.98 -10.68 0.20
N SER A 749 41.86 -10.45 0.89
CA SER A 749 41.73 -10.67 2.34
C SER A 749 40.48 -11.48 2.70
N LEU A 750 40.36 -12.71 2.20
CA LEU A 750 39.23 -13.57 2.55
C LEU A 750 39.15 -13.92 4.04
N ASN A 751 40.29 -14.03 4.73
CA ASN A 751 40.33 -14.24 6.17
C ASN A 751 39.75 -13.07 6.99
N ASP A 752 39.52 -11.91 6.36
CA ASP A 752 38.95 -10.73 6.99
C ASP A 752 37.43 -10.60 6.80
N ILE A 753 36.77 -11.57 6.13
CA ILE A 753 35.31 -11.53 5.90
C ILE A 753 34.53 -11.34 7.19
N GLY A 754 34.85 -12.13 8.22
CA GLY A 754 34.18 -12.04 9.52
C GLY A 754 34.33 -10.65 10.14
N TRP A 755 35.51 -10.03 9.99
CA TRP A 755 35.83 -8.71 10.54
C TRP A 755 35.03 -7.55 9.95
N TYR A 756 34.66 -7.60 8.67
CA TYR A 756 33.90 -6.52 8.03
C TYR A 756 32.51 -6.31 8.67
N GLY A 757 31.88 -7.38 9.14
CA GLY A 757 30.64 -7.35 9.91
C GLY A 757 30.87 -7.26 11.41
N SER A 758 31.75 -8.12 11.96
CA SER A 758 31.91 -8.28 13.41
C SER A 758 32.51 -7.05 14.08
N ALA A 759 33.41 -6.29 13.42
CA ALA A 759 34.00 -5.08 14.00
C ALA A 759 32.97 -3.95 14.22
N TYR A 760 32.05 -3.77 13.26
CA TYR A 760 30.95 -2.80 13.37
C TYR A 760 29.99 -3.20 14.49
N PHE A 761 29.55 -4.46 14.53
CA PHE A 761 28.63 -4.93 15.56
C PHE A 761 29.27 -4.98 16.96
N LEU A 762 30.55 -5.35 17.05
CA LEU A 762 31.30 -5.34 18.30
C LEU A 762 31.31 -3.96 18.93
N THR A 763 31.74 -2.95 18.17
CA THR A 763 31.80 -1.57 18.65
C THR A 763 30.40 -1.00 18.88
N THR A 764 29.42 -1.35 18.04
CA THR A 764 28.02 -0.98 18.26
C THR A 764 27.51 -1.51 19.61
N CYS A 765 27.67 -2.80 19.89
CA CYS A 765 27.26 -3.40 21.16
C CYS A 765 28.02 -2.79 22.35
N ALA A 766 29.35 -2.72 22.26
CA ALA A 766 30.19 -2.36 23.39
C ALA A 766 29.96 -0.92 23.87
N PHE A 767 29.58 -0.03 22.97
CA PHE A 767 29.27 1.37 23.28
C PHE A 767 27.76 1.63 23.47
N GLN A 768 26.87 0.67 23.16
CA GLN A 768 25.41 0.82 23.28
C GLN A 768 24.98 1.21 24.70
N LEU A 769 25.50 0.51 25.71
CA LEU A 769 25.20 0.77 27.13
C LEU A 769 25.77 2.11 27.61
N LEU A 770 26.95 2.48 27.10
CA LEU A 770 27.59 3.75 27.41
C LEU A 770 26.74 4.93 26.88
N TRP A 771 26.26 4.84 25.64
CA TRP A 771 25.36 5.84 25.06
C TRP A 771 24.05 5.97 25.86
N GLY A 772 23.48 4.86 26.34
CA GLY A 772 22.32 4.87 27.23
C GLY A 772 22.51 5.77 28.45
N ARG A 773 23.66 5.69 29.13
CA ARG A 773 24.01 6.58 30.25
C ARG A 773 24.41 7.98 29.82
N PHE A 774 25.07 8.13 28.67
CA PHE A 774 25.43 9.43 28.13
C PHE A 774 24.18 10.28 27.88
N TYR A 775 23.11 9.68 27.34
CA TYR A 775 21.80 10.33 27.19
C TYR A 775 21.09 10.65 28.51
N THR A 776 21.40 9.94 29.60
CA THR A 776 20.87 10.23 30.94
C THR A 776 21.55 11.45 31.60
N PHE A 777 22.88 11.55 31.52
CA PHE A 777 23.67 12.55 32.28
C PHE A 777 24.10 13.78 31.49
N PHE A 778 24.16 13.69 30.16
CA PHE A 778 24.55 14.78 29.27
C PHE A 778 23.36 15.30 28.47
N ASN A 779 23.54 16.43 27.80
CA ASN A 779 22.49 17.02 26.98
C ASN A 779 22.20 16.12 25.77
N LEU A 780 20.97 15.63 25.68
CA LEU A 780 20.50 14.68 24.66
C LEU A 780 20.75 15.17 23.23
N LYS A 781 20.57 16.47 22.95
CA LYS A 781 20.77 17.05 21.62
C LYS A 781 22.21 16.89 21.14
N TRP A 782 23.16 17.33 21.97
CA TRP A 782 24.57 17.34 21.62
C TRP A 782 25.17 15.93 21.63
N ALA A 783 24.70 15.08 22.52
CA ALA A 783 25.04 13.66 22.52
C ALA A 783 24.65 12.98 21.20
N TYR A 784 23.42 13.21 20.72
CA TYR A 784 22.91 12.59 19.50
C TYR A 784 23.63 13.10 18.24
N ILE A 785 23.87 14.40 18.15
CA ILE A 785 24.67 14.99 17.05
C ILE A 785 26.10 14.41 17.07
N GLY A 786 26.70 14.25 18.26
CA GLY A 786 28.00 13.60 18.40
C GLY A 786 28.01 12.17 17.87
N ALA A 787 26.96 11.39 18.13
CA ALA A 787 26.82 10.02 17.60
C ALA A 787 26.76 10.00 16.06
N ILE A 788 26.00 10.93 15.45
CA ILE A 788 25.94 11.08 13.99
C ILE A 788 27.31 11.43 13.42
N ILE A 789 28.03 12.41 14.01
CA ILE A 789 29.35 12.81 13.53
C ILE A 789 30.35 11.63 13.57
N ILE A 790 30.35 10.86 14.66
CA ILE A 790 31.22 9.68 14.78
C ILE A 790 30.87 8.63 13.71
N PHE A 791 29.58 8.39 13.47
CA PHE A 791 29.11 7.48 12.43
C PHE A 791 29.61 7.92 11.05
N GLU A 792 29.47 9.20 10.70
CA GLU A 792 29.89 9.73 9.40
C GLU A 792 31.40 9.70 9.19
N ILE A 793 32.19 10.00 10.24
CA ILE A 793 33.65 9.86 10.17
C ILE A 793 34.02 8.40 9.86
N GLY A 794 33.35 7.44 10.51
CA GLY A 794 33.55 6.02 10.22
C GLY A 794 33.17 5.62 8.80
N SER A 795 32.07 6.15 8.25
CA SER A 795 31.67 5.93 6.86
C SER A 795 32.66 6.56 5.86
N ILE A 796 33.20 7.75 6.13
CA ILE A 796 34.25 8.38 5.30
C ILE A 796 35.51 7.51 5.28
N VAL A 797 35.97 7.06 6.44
CA VAL A 797 37.17 6.20 6.54
C VAL A 797 36.94 4.87 5.82
N SER A 798 35.74 4.30 5.91
CA SER A 798 35.37 3.06 5.23
C SER A 798 35.33 3.22 3.70
N GLY A 799 34.71 4.28 3.19
CA GLY A 799 34.67 4.59 1.75
C GLY A 799 36.03 4.98 1.16
N SER A 800 36.91 5.56 1.99
CA SER A 800 38.27 5.97 1.60
C SER A 800 39.34 4.89 1.85
N ALA A 801 38.97 3.70 2.33
CA ALA A 801 39.91 2.72 2.83
C ALA A 801 40.88 2.22 1.73
N PRO A 802 42.21 2.38 1.90
CA PRO A 802 43.20 1.82 0.97
C PRO A 802 43.56 0.36 1.27
N SER A 803 43.11 -0.18 2.41
CA SER A 803 43.41 -1.55 2.85
C SER A 803 42.26 -2.15 3.68
N SER A 804 42.24 -3.48 3.79
CA SER A 804 41.28 -4.22 4.62
C SER A 804 41.24 -3.73 6.07
N ILE A 805 42.42 -3.52 6.67
CA ILE A 805 42.54 -3.03 8.05
C ILE A 805 41.96 -1.61 8.19
N ALA A 806 42.20 -0.72 7.22
CA ALA A 806 41.63 0.62 7.25
C ALA A 806 40.10 0.59 7.16
N LEU A 807 39.53 -0.33 6.36
CA LEU A 807 38.09 -0.55 6.30
C LEU A 807 37.54 -1.06 7.64
N ILE A 808 38.20 -2.05 8.27
CA ILE A 808 37.81 -2.59 9.58
C ILE A 808 37.84 -1.49 10.66
N LEU A 809 38.85 -0.60 10.64
CA LEU A 809 38.93 0.55 11.53
C LEU A 809 37.80 1.57 11.26
N GLY A 810 37.52 1.86 10.00
CA GLY A 810 36.38 2.71 9.62
C GLY A 810 35.04 2.16 10.11
N ARG A 811 34.82 0.86 9.92
CA ARG A 811 33.64 0.12 10.42
C ARG A 811 33.55 0.16 11.95
N SER A 812 34.69 0.05 12.64
CA SER A 812 34.75 0.15 14.10
C SER A 812 34.34 1.55 14.59
N ILE A 813 34.81 2.61 13.92
CA ILE A 813 34.41 3.99 14.25
C ILE A 813 32.92 4.19 13.97
N ALA A 814 32.44 3.73 12.81
CA ALA A 814 31.03 3.82 12.44
C ALA A 814 30.14 3.11 13.47
N GLY A 815 30.55 1.94 13.96
CA GLY A 815 29.81 1.19 14.99
C GLY A 815 29.67 1.96 16.31
N ILE A 816 30.70 2.70 16.74
CA ILE A 816 30.59 3.56 17.94
C ILE A 816 29.48 4.61 17.77
N GLY A 817 29.40 5.25 16.60
CA GLY A 817 28.35 6.23 16.29
C GLY A 817 26.97 5.59 16.13
N SER A 818 26.92 4.44 15.46
CA SER A 818 25.72 3.64 15.24
C SER A 818 25.02 3.26 16.54
N ALA A 819 25.77 2.85 17.56
CA ALA A 819 25.24 2.57 18.90
C ALA A 819 24.44 3.73 19.49
N GLY A 820 24.97 4.94 19.31
CA GLY A 820 24.37 6.18 19.78
C GLY A 820 23.17 6.58 18.95
N ILE A 821 23.21 6.45 17.63
CA ILE A 821 22.07 6.72 16.74
C ILE A 821 20.91 5.78 17.08
N PHE A 822 21.17 4.48 17.18
CA PHE A 822 20.14 3.49 17.42
C PHE A 822 19.41 3.75 18.74
N THR A 823 20.14 3.84 19.85
CA THR A 823 19.52 4.13 21.17
C THR A 823 18.91 5.53 21.24
N GLY A 824 19.59 6.53 20.67
CA GLY A 824 19.19 7.92 20.72
C GLY A 824 17.88 8.21 19.97
N SER A 825 17.63 7.58 18.83
CA SER A 825 16.39 7.79 18.07
C SER A 825 15.16 7.36 18.87
N TYR A 826 15.21 6.21 19.55
CA TYR A 826 14.11 5.75 20.40
C TYR A 826 13.95 6.64 21.65
N ILE A 827 15.05 7.14 22.23
CA ILE A 827 15.01 8.05 23.37
C ILE A 827 14.42 9.42 22.99
N ILE A 828 14.80 9.99 21.85
CA ILE A 828 14.26 11.25 21.33
C ILE A 828 12.75 11.14 21.14
N ILE A 829 12.25 10.07 20.55
CA ILE A 829 10.80 9.84 20.43
C ILE A 829 10.13 9.68 21.80
N GLY A 830 10.77 8.97 22.73
CA GLY A 830 10.28 8.82 24.10
C GLY A 830 10.06 10.16 24.82
N PHE A 831 10.94 11.14 24.62
CA PHE A 831 10.85 12.48 25.20
C PHE A 831 10.07 13.50 24.36
N SER A 832 9.85 13.24 23.08
CA SER A 832 9.16 14.16 22.16
C SER A 832 7.67 13.84 22.01
N VAL A 833 7.22 12.66 22.44
CA VAL A 833 5.86 12.15 22.21
C VAL A 833 5.21 11.65 23.50
N LYS A 834 3.91 11.96 23.69
CA LYS A 834 3.10 11.46 24.80
C LYS A 834 3.08 9.91 24.85
N PRO A 835 3.11 9.27 26.03
CA PRO A 835 3.20 7.81 26.19
C PRO A 835 2.24 6.99 25.33
N ARG A 836 0.98 7.44 25.19
CA ARG A 836 -0.06 6.78 24.37
C ARG A 836 0.32 6.61 22.89
N TYR A 837 1.10 7.54 22.33
CA TYR A 837 1.46 7.52 20.91
C TYR A 837 2.86 6.94 20.65
N ARG A 838 3.68 6.71 21.69
CA ARG A 838 5.03 6.15 21.55
C ARG A 838 5.07 4.85 20.73
N PRO A 839 4.16 3.87 20.90
CA PRO A 839 4.15 2.66 20.07
C PRO A 839 4.01 2.95 18.57
N LYS A 840 3.20 3.94 18.19
CA LYS A 840 3.01 4.35 16.78
C LYS A 840 4.31 4.88 16.17
N TYR A 841 4.99 5.79 16.86
CA TYR A 841 6.23 6.40 16.35
C TYR A 841 7.44 5.45 16.46
N MET A 842 7.48 4.58 17.46
CA MET A 842 8.48 3.50 17.54
C MET A 842 8.26 2.46 16.44
N GLY A 843 7.00 2.15 16.11
CA GLY A 843 6.65 1.35 14.95
C GLY A 843 7.16 1.98 13.64
N LEU A 844 7.04 3.30 13.49
CA LEU A 844 7.58 4.06 12.36
C LEU A 844 9.12 4.04 12.30
N LEU A 845 9.82 4.22 13.41
CA LEU A 845 11.28 4.06 13.45
C LEU A 845 11.70 2.64 13.06
N GLY A 846 10.97 1.64 13.57
CA GLY A 846 11.25 0.25 13.25
C GLY A 846 10.94 -0.11 11.79
N SER A 847 9.94 0.50 11.16
CA SER A 847 9.67 0.29 9.74
C SER A 847 10.76 0.89 8.86
N MET A 848 11.35 2.04 9.24
CA MET A 848 12.50 2.60 8.53
C MET A 848 13.71 1.67 8.58
N TYR A 849 13.95 1.00 9.70
CA TYR A 849 14.98 -0.04 9.80
C TYR A 849 14.71 -1.19 8.82
N SER A 850 13.44 -1.62 8.68
CA SER A 850 13.04 -2.66 7.72
C SER A 850 13.23 -2.21 6.28
N ILE A 851 12.78 -0.99 5.92
CA ILE A 851 12.92 -0.44 4.56
C ILE A 851 14.40 -0.30 4.20
N ALA A 852 15.21 0.25 5.09
CA ALA A 852 16.65 0.34 4.88
C ALA A 852 17.31 -1.03 4.73
N SER A 853 16.84 -2.03 5.48
CA SER A 853 17.30 -3.41 5.31
C SER A 853 16.94 -3.98 3.94
N VAL A 854 15.84 -3.51 3.30
CA VAL A 854 15.42 -3.90 1.93
C VAL A 854 16.34 -3.26 0.91
N CYS A 855 16.55 -1.95 1.07
CA CYS A 855 17.40 -1.16 0.19
C CYS A 855 18.87 -1.59 0.29
N GLY A 856 19.34 -2.06 1.46
CA GLY A 856 20.73 -2.42 1.73
C GLY A 856 21.33 -3.39 0.72
N PRO A 857 20.96 -4.68 0.70
CA PRO A 857 21.55 -5.63 -0.22
C PRO A 857 21.35 -5.28 -1.70
N LEU A 858 20.21 -4.68 -2.06
CA LEU A 858 19.91 -4.27 -3.43
C LEU A 858 20.82 -3.12 -3.90
N LEU A 859 20.86 -2.01 -3.15
CA LEU A 859 21.75 -0.88 -3.43
C LEU A 859 23.21 -1.31 -3.34
N GLY A 860 23.55 -2.15 -2.36
CA GLY A 860 24.89 -2.70 -2.21
C GLY A 860 25.30 -3.51 -3.43
N GLY A 861 24.40 -4.32 -3.99
CA GLY A 861 24.63 -5.09 -5.21
C GLY A 861 24.83 -4.18 -6.42
N ILE A 862 23.90 -3.23 -6.64
CA ILE A 862 23.95 -2.28 -7.77
C ILE A 862 25.21 -1.41 -7.70
N LEU A 863 25.51 -0.83 -6.55
CA LEU A 863 26.68 0.03 -6.36
C LEU A 863 27.97 -0.77 -6.52
N THR A 864 27.99 -2.02 -6.07
CA THR A 864 29.15 -2.90 -6.21
C THR A 864 29.40 -3.33 -7.65
N ASP A 865 28.35 -3.69 -8.39
CA ASP A 865 28.46 -4.22 -9.77
C ASP A 865 28.66 -3.10 -10.81
N HIS A 866 28.03 -1.93 -10.62
CA HIS A 866 27.93 -0.90 -11.67
C HIS A 866 28.73 0.38 -11.41
N VAL A 867 29.17 0.64 -10.16
CA VAL A 867 29.87 1.90 -9.84
C VAL A 867 31.13 1.67 -9.01
N SER A 868 30.99 1.51 -7.70
CA SER A 868 32.05 1.16 -6.76
C SER A 868 31.44 0.80 -5.41
N TRP A 869 31.93 -0.29 -4.79
CA TRP A 869 31.56 -0.66 -3.42
C TRP A 869 31.86 0.45 -2.39
N ARG A 870 32.77 1.40 -2.69
CA ARG A 870 33.09 2.53 -1.81
C ARG A 870 31.88 3.43 -1.57
N LEU A 871 30.99 3.57 -2.56
CA LEU A 871 29.78 4.38 -2.44
C LEU A 871 28.76 3.79 -1.45
N CYS A 872 28.86 2.49 -1.14
CA CYS A 872 28.05 1.87 -0.08
C CYS A 872 28.25 2.54 1.28
N PHE A 873 29.39 3.21 1.51
CA PHE A 873 29.66 3.96 2.73
C PHE A 873 29.42 5.46 2.56
N TYR A 874 29.76 6.04 1.41
CA TYR A 874 29.57 7.49 1.17
C TYR A 874 28.10 7.91 1.13
N ILE A 875 27.18 6.99 0.79
CA ILE A 875 25.73 7.28 0.77
C ILE A 875 25.19 7.69 2.14
N ASN A 876 25.85 7.32 3.23
CA ASN A 876 25.43 7.67 4.58
C ASN A 876 25.63 9.17 4.88
N ILE A 877 26.68 9.79 4.34
CA ILE A 877 27.07 11.20 4.59
C ILE A 877 25.96 12.20 4.38
N PRO A 878 25.30 12.26 3.20
CA PRO A 878 24.19 13.19 3.03
C PRO A 878 23.04 12.89 3.98
N LEU A 879 22.75 11.61 4.25
CA LEU A 879 21.62 11.20 5.09
C LEU A 879 21.82 11.61 6.56
N GLY A 880 22.98 11.32 7.16
CA GLY A 880 23.25 11.72 8.54
C GLY A 880 23.50 13.22 8.68
N THR A 881 24.09 13.89 7.68
CA THR A 881 24.25 15.35 7.71
C THR A 881 22.91 16.06 7.77
N ILE A 882 21.94 15.64 6.95
CA ILE A 882 20.60 16.23 6.93
C ILE A 882 19.85 15.93 8.25
N ALA A 883 19.94 14.70 8.75
CA ALA A 883 19.34 14.34 10.04
C ALA A 883 19.95 15.15 11.21
N GLY A 884 21.27 15.30 11.23
CA GLY A 884 21.99 16.08 12.24
C GLY A 884 21.63 17.57 12.20
N ALA A 885 21.55 18.16 11.00
CA ALA A 885 21.14 19.55 10.82
C ALA A 885 19.69 19.80 11.30
N GLY A 886 18.76 18.88 11.00
CA GLY A 886 17.39 18.98 11.48
C GLY A 886 17.28 18.88 13.00
N ILE A 887 18.02 17.97 13.64
CA ILE A 887 18.11 17.90 15.11
C ILE A 887 18.75 19.18 15.68
N PHE A 888 19.78 19.73 15.02
CA PHE A 888 20.42 20.96 15.45
C PHE A 888 19.46 22.16 15.45
N ILE A 889 18.62 22.30 14.44
CA ILE A 889 17.71 23.43 14.29
C ILE A 889 16.44 23.27 15.14
N PHE A 890 15.80 22.10 15.10
CA PHE A 890 14.43 21.92 15.60
C PHE A 890 14.36 21.24 16.97
N PHE A 891 15.40 20.52 17.40
CA PHE A 891 15.35 19.84 18.69
C PHE A 891 15.72 20.78 19.83
N ARG A 892 14.77 20.94 20.75
CA ARG A 892 14.96 21.58 22.05
C ARG A 892 14.62 20.53 23.12
N PRO A 893 15.63 19.92 23.77
CA PRO A 893 15.38 18.84 24.71
C PRO A 893 14.62 19.36 25.94
N THR A 894 13.63 18.59 26.40
CA THR A 894 12.91 18.86 27.64
C THR A 894 13.82 18.59 28.85
N ASN A 895 13.66 19.39 29.90
CA ASN A 895 14.47 19.36 31.12
C ASN A 895 14.14 18.18 32.06
N ALA A 896 13.65 17.05 31.53
CA ALA A 896 13.18 15.91 32.33
C ALA A 896 14.27 15.34 33.28
N ASN A 897 15.55 15.45 32.89
CA ASN A 897 16.70 15.06 33.71
C ASN A 897 17.54 16.27 34.18
N ALA A 898 16.99 17.49 34.23
CA ALA A 898 17.75 18.69 34.56
C ALA A 898 18.51 18.61 35.89
N ALA A 899 17.94 17.93 36.90
CA ALA A 899 18.62 17.69 38.18
C ALA A 899 19.88 16.80 38.04
N LEU A 900 19.83 15.75 37.21
CA LEU A 900 20.98 14.88 36.93
C LEU A 900 21.99 15.57 35.99
N GLN A 901 21.49 16.40 35.06
CA GLN A 901 22.29 17.23 34.17
C GLN A 901 22.91 18.43 34.89
N ALA A 902 22.46 18.80 36.08
CA ALA A 902 23.09 19.84 36.91
C ALA A 902 24.27 19.33 37.74
N LEU A 903 24.50 18.01 37.80
CA LEU A 903 25.61 17.44 38.55
C LEU A 903 26.99 17.93 38.03
N PRO A 904 27.99 18.10 38.91
CA PRO A 904 29.35 18.45 38.49
C PRO A 904 29.89 17.45 37.47
N THR A 905 30.61 17.92 36.44
CA THR A 905 31.13 17.07 35.35
C THR A 905 31.96 15.88 35.87
N ARG A 906 32.72 16.07 36.96
CA ARG A 906 33.47 14.98 37.61
C ARG A 906 32.57 13.85 38.13
N VAL A 907 31.41 14.18 38.68
CA VAL A 907 30.43 13.20 39.18
C VAL A 907 29.71 12.51 38.01
N LYS A 908 29.39 13.25 36.95
CA LYS A 908 28.80 12.68 35.73
C LYS A 908 29.72 11.65 35.07
N LEU A 909 31.00 11.99 34.90
CA LEU A 909 32.01 11.09 34.34
C LEU A 909 32.20 9.84 35.20
N ALA A 910 32.18 9.98 36.53
CA ALA A 910 32.24 8.84 37.44
C ALA A 910 31.01 7.90 37.30
N LYS A 911 29.83 8.44 36.96
CA LYS A 911 28.59 7.68 36.73
C LYS A 911 28.46 7.08 35.33
N LEU A 912 29.36 7.36 34.38
CA LEU A 912 29.36 6.68 33.08
C LEU A 912 29.90 5.25 33.13
N ASP A 913 30.50 4.86 34.26
CA ASP A 913 31.07 3.53 34.48
C ASP A 913 32.14 3.10 33.45
N GLY A 914 33.10 3.99 33.17
CA GLY A 914 34.15 3.75 32.18
C GLY A 914 35.00 2.50 32.44
N ILE A 915 35.23 2.13 33.71
CA ILE A 915 35.97 0.90 34.07
C ILE A 915 35.15 -0.33 33.65
N GLY A 916 33.85 -0.34 33.93
CA GLY A 916 32.95 -1.41 33.50
C GLY A 916 32.91 -1.52 31.97
N THR A 917 32.79 -0.40 31.26
CA THR A 917 32.85 -0.40 29.79
C THR A 917 34.18 -0.92 29.26
N CYS A 918 35.31 -0.50 29.82
CA CYS A 918 36.64 -0.99 29.40
C CYS A 918 36.80 -2.49 29.61
N LEU A 919 36.37 -3.02 30.76
CA LEU A 919 36.42 -4.47 31.03
C LEU A 919 35.54 -5.25 30.04
N PHE A 920 34.34 -4.75 29.72
CA PHE A 920 33.46 -5.37 28.75
C PHE A 920 34.04 -5.34 27.32
N VAL A 921 34.50 -4.18 26.86
CA VAL A 921 35.12 -4.01 25.54
C VAL A 921 36.33 -4.93 25.41
N ALA A 922 37.22 -4.95 26.41
CA ALA A 922 38.40 -5.82 26.41
C ALA A 922 38.01 -7.30 26.32
N SER A 923 36.99 -7.71 27.07
CA SER A 923 36.45 -9.07 27.03
C SER A 923 35.94 -9.43 25.62
N MET A 924 35.06 -8.60 25.04
CA MET A 924 34.47 -8.89 23.74
C MET A 924 35.49 -8.83 22.59
N VAL A 925 36.45 -7.91 22.63
CA VAL A 925 37.57 -7.85 21.66
C VAL A 925 38.38 -9.15 21.74
N CYS A 926 38.74 -9.62 22.93
CA CYS A 926 39.47 -10.87 23.09
C CYS A 926 38.68 -12.08 22.57
N LEU A 927 37.37 -12.15 22.86
CA LEU A 927 36.50 -13.22 22.36
C LEU A 927 36.44 -13.23 20.83
N ILE A 928 36.04 -12.12 20.22
CA ILE A 928 35.86 -12.04 18.76
C ILE A 928 37.19 -12.26 18.05
N THR A 929 38.28 -11.66 18.53
CA THR A 929 39.62 -11.90 17.95
C THR A 929 40.01 -13.38 18.02
N SER A 930 39.70 -14.07 19.13
CA SER A 930 39.98 -15.50 19.26
C SER A 930 39.13 -16.36 18.31
N LEU A 931 37.87 -15.98 18.06
CA LEU A 931 36.97 -16.68 17.15
C LEU A 931 37.35 -16.46 15.67
N GLU A 932 37.77 -15.25 15.33
CA GLU A 932 38.17 -14.91 13.95
C GLU A 932 39.55 -15.45 13.57
N TRP A 933 40.48 -15.58 14.52
CA TRP A 933 41.80 -16.16 14.27
C TRP A 933 41.87 -17.67 14.51
N GLY A 934 40.98 -18.21 15.34
CA GLY A 934 40.95 -19.61 15.73
C GLY A 934 40.50 -20.52 14.59
N GLY A 935 41.41 -21.38 14.14
CA GLY A 935 41.16 -22.34 13.06
C GLY A 935 41.29 -21.77 11.65
N THR A 936 41.53 -20.47 11.50
CA THR A 936 41.70 -19.76 10.21
C THR A 936 43.13 -19.27 10.03
N VAL A 937 43.65 -18.51 10.99
CA VAL A 937 45.01 -17.91 10.98
C VAL A 937 45.94 -18.69 11.90
N TYR A 938 45.43 -19.10 13.06
CA TYR A 938 46.18 -19.89 14.04
C TYR A 938 45.40 -21.15 14.41
N PRO A 939 46.07 -22.30 14.58
CA PRO A 939 45.42 -23.49 15.14
C PRO A 939 44.80 -23.18 16.51
N TRP A 940 43.68 -23.82 16.84
CA TRP A 940 43.01 -23.64 18.14
C TRP A 940 43.91 -23.91 19.36
N ARG A 941 44.95 -24.73 19.19
CA ARG A 941 45.96 -25.03 20.22
C ARG A 941 47.06 -23.97 20.35
N SER A 942 47.04 -22.92 19.52
CA SER A 942 48.03 -21.85 19.55
C SER A 942 48.01 -21.14 20.91
N PRO A 943 49.19 -20.90 21.53
CA PRO A 943 49.28 -20.16 22.79
C PRO A 943 48.59 -18.78 22.72
N ARG A 944 48.58 -18.14 21.54
CA ARG A 944 47.94 -16.83 21.33
C ARG A 944 46.41 -16.92 21.44
N THR A 945 45.80 -17.89 20.77
CA THR A 945 44.33 -18.10 20.80
C THR A 945 43.86 -18.49 22.20
N ILE A 946 44.59 -19.39 22.86
CA ILE A 946 44.31 -19.80 24.25
C ILE A 946 44.47 -18.61 25.21
N ALA A 947 45.52 -17.80 25.06
CA ALA A 947 45.72 -16.61 25.89
C ALA A 947 44.57 -15.61 25.73
N LEU A 948 44.10 -15.36 24.51
CA LEU A 948 42.93 -14.49 24.27
C LEU A 948 41.66 -15.02 24.95
N LEU A 949 41.40 -16.34 24.89
CA LEU A 949 40.25 -16.96 25.57
C LEU A 949 40.36 -16.89 27.10
N ILE A 950 41.56 -17.06 27.66
CA ILE A 950 41.80 -16.89 29.10
C ILE A 950 41.57 -15.44 29.51
N ILE A 951 42.14 -14.48 28.78
CA ILE A 951 41.96 -13.04 29.05
C ILE A 951 40.48 -12.67 28.94
N PHE A 952 39.76 -13.18 27.93
CA PHE A 952 38.31 -13.05 27.81
C PHE A 952 37.59 -13.53 29.07
N GLY A 953 37.87 -14.76 29.52
CA GLY A 953 37.23 -15.33 30.72
C GLY A 953 37.52 -14.51 31.98
N LEU A 954 38.77 -14.07 32.16
CA LEU A 954 39.19 -13.24 33.29
C LEU A 954 38.52 -11.86 33.26
N THR A 955 38.53 -11.18 32.12
CA THR A 955 37.94 -9.83 31.97
C THR A 955 36.41 -9.86 32.02
N LEU A 956 35.76 -10.90 31.50
CA LEU A 956 34.32 -11.10 31.63
C LEU A 956 33.93 -11.34 33.09
N THR A 957 34.67 -12.20 33.79
CA THR A 957 34.43 -12.48 35.22
C THR A 957 34.67 -11.22 36.06
N ALA A 958 35.73 -10.47 35.78
CA ALA A 958 36.00 -9.18 36.39
C ALA A 958 34.88 -8.18 36.10
N TRP A 959 34.36 -8.15 34.87
CA TRP A 959 33.23 -7.31 34.51
C TRP A 959 31.97 -7.69 35.29
N VAL A 960 31.58 -8.98 35.34
CA VAL A 960 30.41 -9.46 36.09
C VAL A 960 30.54 -9.13 37.58
N TYR A 961 31.71 -9.38 38.17
CA TYR A 961 32.00 -9.03 39.57
C TYR A 961 31.89 -7.52 39.79
N TYR A 962 32.44 -6.72 38.88
CA TYR A 962 32.42 -5.28 38.98
C TYR A 962 31.00 -4.70 38.79
N GLN A 963 30.18 -5.27 37.89
CA GLN A 963 28.76 -4.94 37.77
C GLN A 963 27.99 -5.29 39.05
N TYR A 964 28.29 -6.44 39.65
CA TYR A 964 27.70 -6.85 40.93
C TYR A 964 28.08 -5.89 42.07
N TYR A 965 29.35 -5.49 42.15
CA TYR A 965 29.87 -4.57 43.16
C TYR A 965 29.29 -3.16 43.03
N LYS A 966 29.19 -2.63 41.80
CA LYS A 966 28.68 -1.26 41.53
C LYS A 966 27.16 -1.13 41.63
N ASN A 967 26.42 -2.24 41.55
CA ASN A 967 24.97 -2.31 41.72
C ASN A 967 24.20 -1.29 40.85
N ASP A 968 23.56 -0.27 41.43
CA ASP A 968 22.77 0.72 40.67
C ASP A 968 23.62 1.70 39.85
N ASP A 969 24.89 1.91 40.23
CA ASP A 969 25.82 2.74 39.48
C ASP A 969 26.54 1.97 38.34
N ALA A 970 26.23 0.69 38.15
CA ALA A 970 26.84 -0.17 37.14
C ALA A 970 26.19 -0.04 35.74
N THR A 971 26.95 -0.22 34.65
CA THR A 971 26.39 -0.18 33.28
C THR A 971 25.14 -1.06 33.09
N VAL A 972 25.07 -2.23 33.74
CA VAL A 972 23.88 -3.07 33.77
C VAL A 972 23.44 -3.26 35.23
N PRO A 973 22.49 -2.44 35.71
CA PRO A 973 22.02 -2.53 37.08
C PRO A 973 21.45 -3.92 37.41
N ARG A 974 21.84 -4.47 38.57
CA ARG A 974 21.40 -5.79 39.04
C ARG A 974 19.87 -5.93 39.03
N ARG A 975 19.15 -4.85 39.37
CA ARG A 975 17.69 -4.81 39.38
C ARG A 975 17.04 -5.07 38.03
N PHE A 976 17.73 -4.84 36.91
CA PHE A 976 17.19 -5.15 35.58
C PHE A 976 17.29 -6.63 35.26
N ILE A 977 18.46 -7.25 35.45
CA ILE A 977 18.64 -8.69 35.20
C ILE A 977 17.87 -9.54 36.23
N SER A 978 17.60 -9.00 37.43
CA SER A 978 16.78 -9.69 38.44
C SER A 978 15.30 -9.78 38.05
N GLN A 979 14.84 -8.98 37.08
CA GLN A 979 13.49 -9.09 36.54
C GLN A 979 13.44 -10.18 35.47
N ARG A 980 12.68 -11.25 35.74
CA ARG A 980 12.53 -12.42 34.86
C ARG A 980 12.26 -12.04 33.40
N SER A 981 11.29 -11.13 33.15
CA SER A 981 10.93 -10.71 31.79
C SER A 981 12.04 -9.96 31.07
N VAL A 982 12.78 -9.10 31.78
CA VAL A 982 13.90 -8.32 31.22
C VAL A 982 15.09 -9.24 30.90
N ALA A 983 15.42 -10.17 31.79
CA ALA A 983 16.47 -11.15 31.54
C ALA A 983 16.13 -12.06 30.35
N SER A 984 14.91 -12.60 30.33
CA SER A 984 14.44 -13.50 29.27
C SER A 984 14.39 -12.78 27.91
N ALA A 985 13.85 -11.56 27.86
CA ALA A 985 13.79 -10.77 26.63
C ALA A 985 15.17 -10.32 26.11
N SER A 986 16.12 -10.05 27.01
CA SER A 986 17.51 -9.74 26.63
C SER A 986 18.17 -10.96 25.98
N PHE A 987 17.96 -12.15 26.56
CA PHE A 987 18.51 -13.39 26.03
C PHE A 987 17.86 -13.80 24.70
N THR A 988 16.54 -13.63 24.55
CA THR A 988 15.86 -13.79 23.27
C THR A 988 16.40 -12.84 22.21
N SER A 989 16.62 -11.57 22.58
CA SER A 989 17.20 -10.56 21.68
C SER A 989 18.57 -10.99 21.16
N PHE A 990 19.42 -11.50 22.05
CA PHE A 990 20.74 -12.03 21.70
C PHE A 990 20.66 -13.17 20.68
N LEU A 991 19.85 -14.18 20.95
CA LEU A 991 19.72 -15.35 20.06
C LEU A 991 19.13 -14.97 18.70
N MET A 992 18.04 -14.20 18.69
CA MET A 992 17.41 -13.76 17.45
C MET A 992 18.32 -12.87 16.60
N GLY A 993 19.06 -11.94 17.23
CA GLY A 993 20.05 -11.11 16.55
C GLY A 993 21.15 -11.94 15.92
N GLY A 994 21.71 -12.91 16.67
CA GLY A 994 22.72 -13.84 16.15
C GLY A 994 22.22 -14.64 14.94
N ALA A 995 21.03 -15.23 15.04
CA ALA A 995 20.43 -15.98 13.94
C ALA A 995 20.20 -15.12 12.69
N MET A 996 19.66 -13.91 12.85
CA MET A 996 19.37 -13.02 11.72
C MET A 996 20.64 -12.68 10.95
N PHE A 997 21.66 -12.17 11.64
CA PHE A 997 22.86 -11.68 10.98
C PHE A 997 23.71 -12.81 10.39
N SER A 998 23.79 -13.97 11.05
CA SER A 998 24.43 -15.16 10.46
C SER A 998 23.73 -15.61 9.17
N LEU A 999 22.39 -15.61 9.11
CA LEU A 999 21.70 -16.03 7.89
C LEU A 999 21.90 -15.03 6.74
N VAL A 1000 21.72 -13.73 7.00
CA VAL A 1000 21.81 -12.69 5.96
C VAL A 1000 23.18 -12.68 5.29
N PHE A 1001 24.27 -12.73 6.07
CA PHE A 1001 25.63 -12.67 5.51
C PHE A 1001 25.96 -13.91 4.65
N TYR A 1002 25.58 -15.11 5.11
CA TYR A 1002 25.96 -16.36 4.43
C TYR A 1002 25.00 -16.78 3.32
N VAL A 1003 23.77 -16.27 3.31
CA VAL A 1003 22.86 -16.39 2.16
C VAL A 1003 23.41 -15.62 0.95
N SER A 1004 23.98 -14.42 1.16
CA SER A 1004 24.62 -13.68 0.08
C SER A 1004 25.83 -14.43 -0.50
N ILE A 1005 26.67 -15.02 0.37
CA ILE A 1005 27.80 -15.87 -0.05
C ILE A 1005 27.30 -17.11 -0.79
N TYR A 1006 26.22 -17.75 -0.34
CA TYR A 1006 25.61 -18.89 -1.03
C TYR A 1006 25.20 -18.52 -2.48
N PHE A 1007 24.49 -17.41 -2.68
CA PHE A 1007 24.07 -17.02 -4.02
C PHE A 1007 25.25 -16.65 -4.94
N GLN A 1008 26.26 -15.95 -4.42
CA GLN A 1008 27.40 -15.50 -5.24
C GLN A 1008 28.42 -16.61 -5.49
N ALA A 1009 28.77 -17.40 -4.47
CA ALA A 1009 29.86 -18.37 -4.53
C ALA A 1009 29.40 -19.80 -4.89
N ALA A 1010 28.24 -20.24 -4.38
CA ALA A 1010 27.74 -21.59 -4.60
C ALA A 1010 26.77 -21.67 -5.80
N ARG A 1011 26.20 -20.56 -6.25
CA ARG A 1011 25.31 -20.49 -7.42
C ARG A 1011 25.82 -19.61 -8.56
N GLY A 1012 26.95 -18.93 -8.36
CA GLY A 1012 27.60 -18.10 -9.38
C GLY A 1012 26.77 -16.91 -9.86
N MET A 1013 25.91 -16.35 -9.01
CA MET A 1013 25.08 -15.18 -9.30
C MET A 1013 25.83 -13.86 -9.06
N SER A 1014 25.45 -12.78 -9.75
CA SER A 1014 26.02 -11.45 -9.51
C SER A 1014 25.66 -10.88 -8.13
N ALA A 1015 26.34 -9.82 -7.69
CA ALA A 1015 26.03 -9.18 -6.41
C ALA A 1015 24.62 -8.54 -6.45
N THR A 1016 24.23 -7.99 -7.60
CA THR A 1016 22.88 -7.44 -7.85
C THR A 1016 21.81 -8.52 -7.73
N THR A 1017 22.00 -9.67 -8.37
CA THR A 1017 21.03 -10.79 -8.27
C THR A 1017 21.02 -11.42 -6.88
N SER A 1018 22.18 -11.51 -6.20
CA SER A 1018 22.27 -11.96 -4.81
C SER A 1018 21.51 -11.03 -3.85
N GLY A 1019 21.62 -9.70 -4.06
CA GLY A 1019 20.83 -8.70 -3.35
C GLY A 1019 19.34 -8.86 -3.60
N LEU A 1020 18.94 -9.05 -4.86
CA LEU A 1020 17.55 -9.30 -5.26
C LEU A 1020 16.99 -10.58 -4.62
N TYR A 1021 17.74 -11.68 -4.61
CA TYR A 1021 17.29 -12.97 -4.05
C TYR A 1021 17.38 -13.03 -2.52
N SER A 1022 18.03 -12.04 -1.91
CA SER A 1022 17.97 -11.81 -0.47
C SER A 1022 16.72 -11.02 -0.07
N LEU A 1023 15.94 -10.43 -0.99
CA LEU A 1023 14.72 -9.69 -0.64
C LEU A 1023 13.69 -10.46 0.19
N PRO A 1024 13.43 -11.77 0.00
CA PRO A 1024 12.39 -12.47 0.75
C PRO A 1024 12.60 -12.48 2.27
N ILE A 1025 13.84 -12.61 2.76
CA ILE A 1025 14.11 -12.53 4.20
C ILE A 1025 13.77 -11.15 4.76
N ILE A 1026 13.93 -10.11 3.95
CA ILE A 1026 13.74 -8.74 4.38
C ILE A 1026 12.28 -8.30 4.23
N LEU A 1027 11.61 -8.67 3.13
CA LEU A 1027 10.17 -8.46 2.97
C LEU A 1027 9.40 -9.25 4.02
N GLY A 1028 9.85 -10.45 4.36
CA GLY A 1028 9.35 -11.22 5.49
C GLY A 1028 9.52 -10.47 6.81
N LEU A 1029 10.73 -9.96 7.09
CA LEU A 1029 11.03 -9.15 8.28
C LEU A 1029 10.10 -7.94 8.39
N MET A 1030 9.92 -7.19 7.31
CA MET A 1030 9.03 -6.03 7.23
C MET A 1030 7.58 -6.40 7.50
N SER A 1031 7.08 -7.43 6.81
CA SER A 1031 5.70 -7.93 6.96
C SER A 1031 5.44 -8.37 8.40
N GLY A 1032 6.37 -9.11 8.99
CA GLY A 1032 6.28 -9.55 10.37
C GLY A 1032 6.23 -8.40 11.38
N MET A 1033 7.03 -7.34 11.18
CA MET A 1033 7.02 -6.15 12.04
C MET A 1033 5.71 -5.38 11.95
N LEU A 1034 5.12 -5.26 10.76
CA LEU A 1034 3.81 -4.63 10.56
C LEU A 1034 2.69 -5.43 11.22
N ILE A 1035 2.68 -6.75 11.03
CA ILE A 1035 1.72 -7.66 11.66
C ILE A 1035 1.81 -7.56 13.18
N ALA A 1036 3.02 -7.62 13.73
CA ALA A 1036 3.25 -7.47 15.17
C ALA A 1036 2.76 -6.11 15.69
N GLY A 1037 3.04 -5.00 15.00
CA GLY A 1037 2.60 -3.67 15.42
C GLY A 1037 1.07 -3.54 15.50
N GLN A 1038 0.35 -4.12 14.53
CA GLN A 1038 -1.13 -4.09 14.51
C GLN A 1038 -1.74 -5.07 15.52
N LEU A 1039 -1.21 -6.29 15.60
CA LEU A 1039 -1.78 -7.37 16.41
C LEU A 1039 -1.45 -7.20 17.90
N SER A 1040 -0.32 -6.56 18.24
CA SER A 1040 0.03 -6.23 19.62
C SER A 1040 -1.08 -5.41 20.29
N ASN A 1041 -1.70 -4.47 19.58
CA ASN A 1041 -2.81 -3.67 20.11
C ASN A 1041 -4.06 -4.48 20.46
N ARG A 1042 -4.25 -5.68 19.87
CA ARG A 1042 -5.43 -6.54 20.11
C ARG A 1042 -5.18 -7.65 21.13
N VAL A 1043 -4.00 -8.27 21.10
CA VAL A 1043 -3.67 -9.45 21.93
C VAL A 1043 -3.26 -9.08 23.36
N ASN A 1044 -2.89 -7.81 23.59
CA ASN A 1044 -2.55 -7.25 24.90
C ASN A 1044 -1.48 -8.03 25.69
N ARG A 1045 -0.65 -8.88 25.06
CA ARG A 1045 0.37 -9.74 25.70
C ARG A 1045 1.60 -9.95 24.81
N PHE A 1046 2.80 -9.87 25.38
CA PHE A 1046 4.09 -10.04 24.65
C PHE A 1046 4.51 -11.48 24.33
N PRO A 1047 4.40 -12.48 25.25
CA PRO A 1047 4.97 -13.81 25.02
C PRO A 1047 4.50 -14.55 23.77
N PRO A 1048 3.23 -14.48 23.33
CA PRO A 1048 2.79 -15.14 22.10
C PRO A 1048 3.57 -14.73 20.86
N PHE A 1049 3.89 -13.45 20.73
CA PHE A 1049 4.65 -12.91 19.59
C PHE A 1049 6.11 -13.38 19.60
N MET A 1050 6.73 -13.40 20.78
CA MET A 1050 8.12 -13.84 20.93
C MET A 1050 8.29 -15.35 20.72
N LEU A 1051 7.29 -16.15 21.12
CA LEU A 1051 7.27 -17.59 20.87
C LEU A 1051 7.05 -17.90 19.39
N PHE A 1052 6.05 -17.27 18.77
CA PHE A 1052 5.79 -17.41 17.33
C PHE A 1052 7.05 -17.06 16.53
N SER A 1053 7.67 -15.95 16.88
CA SER A 1053 8.89 -15.46 16.23
C SER A 1053 10.02 -16.50 16.26
N ALA A 1054 10.33 -17.04 17.44
CA ALA A 1054 11.39 -18.03 17.59
C ALA A 1054 11.08 -19.34 16.85
N VAL A 1055 9.82 -19.81 16.87
CA VAL A 1055 9.40 -21.03 16.17
C VAL A 1055 9.47 -20.85 14.65
N ALA A 1056 8.88 -19.79 14.11
CA ALA A 1056 8.89 -19.51 12.68
C ALA A 1056 10.31 -19.28 12.14
N ALA A 1057 11.16 -18.55 12.89
CA ALA A 1057 12.57 -18.39 12.54
C ALA A 1057 13.33 -19.72 12.56
N SER A 1058 13.06 -20.60 13.53
CA SER A 1058 13.68 -21.93 13.58
C SER A 1058 13.29 -22.80 12.39
N ILE A 1059 12.01 -22.81 12.00
CA ILE A 1059 11.54 -23.57 10.84
C ILE A 1059 12.19 -23.02 9.55
N GLY A 1060 12.17 -21.71 9.35
CA GLY A 1060 12.82 -21.08 8.20
C GLY A 1060 14.32 -21.39 8.11
N ALA A 1061 15.04 -21.30 9.24
CA ALA A 1061 16.46 -21.64 9.30
C ALA A 1061 16.70 -23.14 9.01
N GLY A 1062 15.87 -24.02 9.55
CA GLY A 1062 15.96 -25.46 9.28
C GLY A 1062 15.76 -25.79 7.81
N LEU A 1063 14.80 -25.15 7.14
CA LEU A 1063 14.58 -25.31 5.71
C LEU A 1063 15.77 -24.80 4.89
N THR A 1064 16.45 -23.72 5.29
CA THR A 1064 17.66 -23.28 4.56
C THR A 1064 18.81 -24.29 4.57
N THR A 1065 18.82 -25.26 5.51
CA THR A 1065 19.85 -26.32 5.51
C THR A 1065 19.70 -27.32 4.37
N THR A 1066 18.55 -27.37 3.71
CA THR A 1066 18.27 -28.28 2.59
C THR A 1066 18.69 -27.72 1.23
N LEU A 1067 19.11 -26.45 1.16
CA LEU A 1067 19.51 -25.77 -0.07
C LEU A 1067 20.67 -26.49 -0.78
N SER A 1068 20.62 -26.58 -2.10
CA SER A 1068 21.64 -27.18 -2.95
C SER A 1068 21.92 -26.29 -4.16
N THR A 1069 23.04 -26.50 -4.84
CA THR A 1069 23.42 -25.76 -6.06
C THR A 1069 22.34 -25.80 -7.16
N ASN A 1070 21.48 -26.84 -7.16
CA ASN A 1070 20.39 -27.04 -8.13
C ASN A 1070 18.98 -26.80 -7.56
N THR A 1071 18.86 -26.24 -6.36
CA THR A 1071 17.54 -25.95 -5.79
C THR A 1071 16.76 -25.02 -6.75
N PRO A 1072 15.43 -25.14 -6.85
CA PRO A 1072 14.63 -24.19 -7.61
C PRO A 1072 14.27 -22.97 -6.75
N SER A 1073 13.95 -21.88 -7.43
CA SER A 1073 13.67 -20.60 -6.77
C SER A 1073 12.46 -20.54 -5.86
N SER A 1074 11.61 -21.56 -5.92
CA SER A 1074 10.45 -21.81 -5.06
C SER A 1074 10.73 -22.26 -3.66
N HIS A 1075 11.97 -22.66 -3.40
CA HIS A 1075 12.31 -23.22 -2.13
C HIS A 1075 13.02 -22.16 -1.29
N TRP A 1076 14.12 -21.57 -1.78
CA TRP A 1076 14.87 -20.59 -0.98
C TRP A 1076 14.09 -19.33 -0.64
N CYS A 1077 13.41 -18.69 -1.58
CA CYS A 1077 12.68 -17.44 -1.30
C CYS A 1077 11.54 -17.65 -0.24
N GLY A 1078 11.01 -18.86 -0.03
CA GLY A 1078 9.92 -19.20 0.88
C GLY A 1078 10.50 -19.58 2.24
N TYR A 1079 11.63 -20.27 2.25
CA TYR A 1079 12.42 -20.53 3.45
C TYR A 1079 12.92 -19.22 4.06
N LEU A 1080 13.44 -18.33 3.21
CA LEU A 1080 13.90 -17.00 3.58
C LEU A 1080 12.75 -16.10 4.01
N ALA A 1081 11.61 -16.10 3.32
CA ALA A 1081 10.42 -15.35 3.73
C ALA A 1081 9.89 -15.80 5.09
N LEU A 1082 9.79 -17.11 5.33
CA LEU A 1082 9.34 -17.65 6.62
C LEU A 1082 10.28 -17.26 7.76
N PHE A 1083 11.60 -17.37 7.53
CA PHE A 1083 12.59 -16.90 8.51
C PHE A 1083 12.43 -15.40 8.78
N GLY A 1084 12.26 -14.61 7.72
CA GLY A 1084 12.02 -13.17 7.78
C GLY A 1084 10.80 -12.81 8.61
N ILE A 1085 9.64 -13.41 8.32
CA ILE A 1085 8.37 -13.18 9.05
C ILE A 1085 8.54 -13.51 10.53
N GLY A 1086 9.17 -14.65 10.82
CA GLY A 1086 9.51 -15.05 12.19
C GLY A 1086 10.34 -13.98 12.90
N GLN A 1087 11.45 -13.56 12.30
CA GLN A 1087 12.30 -12.49 12.85
C GLN A 1087 11.53 -11.18 13.03
N GLY A 1088 10.67 -10.83 12.07
CA GLY A 1088 9.95 -9.55 12.05
C GLY A 1088 8.97 -9.40 13.21
N ILE A 1089 8.20 -10.45 13.50
CA ILE A 1089 7.20 -10.41 14.57
C ILE A 1089 7.83 -10.21 15.95
N GLY A 1090 8.99 -10.83 16.18
CA GLY A 1090 9.73 -10.72 17.45
C GLY A 1090 10.68 -9.53 17.52
N TRP A 1091 10.99 -8.87 16.40
CA TRP A 1091 12.08 -7.88 16.33
C TRP A 1091 11.92 -6.72 17.31
N GLN A 1092 10.69 -6.22 17.50
CA GLN A 1092 10.39 -5.07 18.37
C GLN A 1092 9.98 -5.44 19.81
N GLN A 1093 9.59 -6.69 20.06
CA GLN A 1093 8.96 -7.09 21.32
C GLN A 1093 9.85 -6.85 22.55
N PRO A 1094 11.16 -7.20 22.54
CA PRO A 1094 12.04 -6.92 23.67
C PRO A 1094 12.22 -5.43 23.97
N LEU A 1095 12.19 -4.58 22.94
CA LEU A 1095 12.29 -3.12 23.10
C LEU A 1095 11.04 -2.56 23.78
N LEU A 1096 9.85 -3.05 23.41
CA LEU A 1096 8.59 -2.66 24.04
C LEU A 1096 8.51 -3.12 25.51
N ILE A 1097 9.04 -4.30 25.83
CA ILE A 1097 9.13 -4.79 27.22
C ILE A 1097 9.95 -3.80 28.08
N ALA A 1098 11.08 -3.30 27.59
CA ALA A 1098 11.89 -2.33 28.32
C ALA A 1098 11.15 -1.01 28.58
N GLN A 1099 10.23 -0.61 27.70
CA GLN A 1099 9.47 0.64 27.82
C GLN A 1099 8.29 0.52 28.81
N ILE A 1100 7.76 -0.68 29.03
CA ILE A 1100 6.55 -0.93 29.84
C ILE A 1100 6.87 -1.41 31.25
N PHE A 1101 7.88 -2.26 31.40
CA PHE A 1101 8.20 -2.88 32.68
C PHE A 1101 9.20 -2.08 33.53
N LEU A 1102 9.91 -1.12 32.92
CA LEU A 1102 10.87 -0.26 33.61
C LEU A 1102 10.28 1.11 33.93
N LYS A 1103 10.81 1.74 34.98
CA LYS A 1103 10.42 3.11 35.38
C LYS A 1103 10.96 4.13 34.38
N ASP A 1104 10.35 5.31 34.26
CA ASP A 1104 10.73 6.33 33.25
C ASP A 1104 12.23 6.70 33.24
N ALA A 1105 12.85 6.79 34.42
CA ALA A 1105 14.29 7.07 34.55
C ALA A 1105 15.19 5.92 34.03
N ASP A 1106 14.65 4.71 33.94
CA ASP A 1106 15.36 3.47 33.61
C ASP A 1106 15.16 3.03 32.16
N ILE A 1107 14.12 3.54 31.50
CA ILE A 1107 13.78 3.26 30.11
C ILE A 1107 14.98 3.39 29.16
N PRO A 1108 15.82 4.46 29.21
CA PRO A 1108 16.98 4.59 28.33
C PRO A 1108 18.00 3.45 28.50
N THR A 1109 18.28 3.07 29.75
CA THR A 1109 19.27 2.03 30.05
C THR A 1109 18.74 0.65 29.70
N GLY A 1110 17.45 0.36 29.94
CA GLY A 1110 16.82 -0.89 29.53
C GLY A 1110 16.70 -1.05 28.02
N THR A 1111 16.40 0.02 27.29
CA THR A 1111 16.37 0.02 25.82
C THR A 1111 17.76 -0.23 25.24
N ALA A 1112 18.79 0.38 25.83
CA ALA A 1112 20.19 0.13 25.49
C ALA A 1112 20.59 -1.33 25.76
N LEU A 1113 20.13 -1.94 26.85
CA LEU A 1113 20.39 -3.34 27.17
C LEU A 1113 19.77 -4.31 26.13
N MET A 1114 18.50 -4.10 25.76
CA MET A 1114 17.80 -4.96 24.80
C MET A 1114 18.40 -4.85 23.39
N SER A 1115 18.65 -3.62 22.94
CA SER A 1115 19.29 -3.38 21.64
C SER A 1115 20.74 -3.85 21.60
N GLY A 1116 21.50 -3.60 22.67
CA GLY A 1116 22.88 -4.05 22.83
C GLY A 1116 22.99 -5.57 22.85
N SER A 1117 22.07 -6.27 23.52
CA SER A 1117 22.04 -7.74 23.53
C SER A 1117 21.82 -8.33 22.14
N LYS A 1118 20.94 -7.73 21.34
CA LYS A 1118 20.68 -8.14 19.94
C LYS A 1118 21.94 -8.03 19.08
N VAL A 1119 22.60 -6.88 19.14
CA VAL A 1119 23.80 -6.62 18.35
C VAL A 1119 24.99 -7.47 18.83
N LEU A 1120 25.08 -7.74 20.14
CA LEU A 1120 26.08 -8.66 20.71
C LEU A 1120 25.95 -10.06 20.13
N GLY A 1121 24.72 -10.56 20.03
CA GLY A 1121 24.42 -11.85 19.40
C GLY A 1121 24.89 -11.87 17.95
N GLY A 1122 24.59 -10.83 17.18
CA GLY A 1122 25.08 -10.67 15.81
C GLY A 1122 26.61 -10.76 15.70
N ALA A 1123 27.32 -10.00 16.52
CA ALA A 1123 28.78 -9.94 16.50
C ALA A 1123 29.42 -11.32 16.77
N ILE A 1124 28.98 -12.01 17.82
CA ILE A 1124 29.54 -13.32 18.20
C ILE A 1124 29.18 -14.38 17.17
N LEU A 1125 27.91 -14.45 16.75
CA LEU A 1125 27.46 -15.53 15.88
C LEU A 1125 27.96 -15.38 14.44
N ILE A 1126 28.19 -14.16 13.94
CA ILE A 1126 28.89 -13.96 12.65
C ILE A 1126 30.32 -14.53 12.73
N SER A 1127 31.07 -14.24 13.79
CA SER A 1127 32.43 -14.77 13.95
C SER A 1127 32.46 -16.29 14.10
N VAL A 1128 31.48 -16.88 14.81
CA VAL A 1128 31.32 -18.34 14.86
C VAL A 1128 30.98 -18.90 13.47
N SER A 1129 30.05 -18.27 12.74
CA SER A 1129 29.69 -18.66 11.37
C SER A 1129 30.90 -18.57 10.42
N SER A 1130 31.76 -17.57 10.58
CA SER A 1130 33.02 -17.41 9.85
C SER A 1130 33.97 -18.57 10.07
N CYS A 1131 34.26 -18.89 11.33
CA CYS A 1131 35.12 -20.04 11.65
C CYS A 1131 34.56 -21.36 11.11
N VAL A 1132 33.25 -21.60 11.29
CA VAL A 1132 32.58 -22.81 10.77
C VAL A 1132 32.69 -22.85 9.25
N PHE A 1133 32.36 -21.77 8.56
CA PHE A 1133 32.43 -21.69 7.11
C PHE A 1133 33.84 -22.01 6.59
N HIS A 1134 34.88 -21.36 7.12
CA HIS A 1134 36.26 -21.59 6.69
C HIS A 1134 36.71 -23.03 6.93
N SER A 1135 36.49 -23.57 8.13
CA SER A 1135 36.92 -24.93 8.49
C SER A 1135 36.27 -25.99 7.61
N PHE A 1136 35.00 -25.82 7.27
CA PHE A 1136 34.28 -26.76 6.41
C PHE A 1136 34.53 -26.53 4.93
N LEU A 1137 34.84 -25.31 4.49
CA LEU A 1137 35.23 -25.02 3.12
C LEU A 1137 36.58 -25.69 2.80
N GLU A 1138 37.59 -25.49 3.65
CA GLU A 1138 38.91 -26.11 3.48
C GLU A 1138 38.79 -27.64 3.43
N ARG A 1139 38.05 -28.23 4.37
CA ARG A 1139 37.79 -29.68 4.39
C ARG A 1139 37.08 -30.16 3.12
N SER A 1140 36.05 -29.44 2.66
CA SER A 1140 35.30 -29.83 1.47
C SER A 1140 36.15 -29.74 0.20
N LEU A 1141 37.04 -28.74 0.11
CA LEU A 1141 37.99 -28.60 -1.00
C LEU A 1141 39.03 -29.73 -0.99
N LEU A 1142 39.56 -30.12 0.17
CA LEU A 1142 40.49 -31.25 0.29
C LEU A 1142 39.82 -32.59 -0.10
N GLU A 1143 38.55 -32.78 0.24
CA GLU A 1143 37.79 -33.99 -0.09
C GLU A 1143 37.42 -34.06 -1.58
N LEU A 1144 37.00 -32.95 -2.19
CA LEU A 1144 36.52 -32.91 -3.58
C LEU A 1144 37.64 -32.66 -4.61
N LEU A 1145 38.73 -32.00 -4.21
CA LEU A 1145 39.84 -31.61 -5.10
C LEU A 1145 41.20 -32.00 -4.49
N PRO A 1146 41.50 -33.30 -4.31
CA PRO A 1146 42.70 -33.77 -3.60
C PRO A 1146 44.02 -33.40 -4.29
N HIS A 1147 43.99 -32.96 -5.55
CA HIS A 1147 45.15 -32.63 -6.36
C HIS A 1147 45.38 -31.11 -6.54
N ILE A 1148 44.53 -30.27 -5.96
CA ILE A 1148 44.64 -28.80 -6.04
C ILE A 1148 44.83 -28.26 -4.63
N ASP A 1149 45.83 -27.41 -4.44
CA ASP A 1149 46.03 -26.72 -3.15
C ASP A 1149 44.80 -25.84 -2.84
N PRO A 1150 44.04 -26.11 -1.77
CA PRO A 1150 42.87 -25.34 -1.40
C PRO A 1150 43.17 -23.84 -1.22
N ASN A 1151 44.41 -23.48 -0.86
CA ASN A 1151 44.81 -22.08 -0.69
C ASN A 1151 44.70 -21.27 -1.97
N ILE A 1152 44.82 -21.88 -3.15
CA ILE A 1152 44.66 -21.18 -4.44
C ILE A 1152 43.22 -20.68 -4.59
N ILE A 1153 42.24 -21.52 -4.22
CA ILE A 1153 40.81 -21.22 -4.30
C ILE A 1153 40.39 -20.29 -3.14
N ILE A 1154 40.94 -20.52 -1.94
CA ILE A 1154 40.68 -19.73 -0.73
C ILE A 1154 41.36 -18.35 -0.77
N THR A 1155 42.38 -18.11 -1.60
CA THR A 1155 42.99 -16.76 -1.72
C THR A 1155 42.31 -15.95 -2.83
N ALA A 1156 41.67 -16.62 -3.79
CA ALA A 1156 41.07 -16.00 -4.97
C ALA A 1156 39.81 -15.16 -4.70
N GLY A 1157 39.01 -15.53 -3.69
CA GLY A 1157 37.73 -14.88 -3.45
C GLY A 1157 36.56 -15.54 -4.18
N ALA A 1158 35.37 -15.47 -3.59
CA ALA A 1158 34.13 -15.95 -4.20
C ALA A 1158 33.79 -15.25 -5.55
N ALA A 1159 34.21 -13.99 -5.73
CA ALA A 1159 33.87 -13.19 -6.91
C ALA A 1159 34.70 -13.50 -8.19
N LYS A 1160 35.83 -14.21 -8.09
CA LYS A 1160 36.68 -14.61 -9.23
C LYS A 1160 36.90 -16.13 -9.32
N LEU A 1161 36.02 -16.89 -8.65
CA LEU A 1161 36.08 -18.35 -8.62
C LEU A 1161 36.21 -18.94 -10.04
N ARG A 1162 35.42 -18.40 -10.98
CA ARG A 1162 35.41 -18.80 -12.39
C ARG A 1162 36.71 -18.46 -13.12
N ASP A 1163 37.28 -17.28 -12.92
CA ASP A 1163 38.57 -16.88 -13.51
C ASP A 1163 39.72 -17.79 -13.06
N VAL A 1164 39.74 -18.16 -11.77
CA VAL A 1164 40.79 -19.00 -11.19
C VAL A 1164 40.64 -20.46 -11.62
N VAL A 1165 39.41 -20.96 -11.67
CA VAL A 1165 39.11 -22.28 -12.22
C VAL A 1165 39.49 -22.38 -13.69
N LEU A 1166 39.20 -21.35 -14.50
CA LEU A 1166 39.63 -21.26 -15.91
C LEU A 1166 41.16 -21.22 -16.03
N GLY A 1167 41.84 -20.48 -15.15
CA GLY A 1167 43.31 -20.44 -15.10
C GLY A 1167 43.96 -21.78 -14.72
N ILE A 1168 43.32 -22.59 -13.87
CA ILE A 1168 43.79 -23.93 -13.48
C ILE A 1168 43.49 -24.97 -14.58
N ALA A 1169 42.36 -24.84 -15.27
CA ALA A 1169 41.92 -25.78 -16.30
C ALA A 1169 42.63 -25.58 -17.66
N GLY A 1170 43.14 -24.38 -17.95
CA GLY A 1170 43.74 -24.05 -19.25
C GLY A 1170 42.67 -23.97 -20.36
N ASP A 1171 43.04 -24.29 -21.61
CA ASP A 1171 42.11 -24.27 -22.76
C ASP A 1171 41.08 -25.43 -22.77
N ASP A 1172 41.10 -26.31 -21.76
CA ASP A 1172 40.16 -27.43 -21.65
C ASP A 1172 38.85 -27.01 -20.97
N SER A 1173 37.86 -26.66 -21.80
CA SER A 1173 36.53 -26.23 -21.35
C SER A 1173 35.74 -27.30 -20.59
N ALA A 1174 36.01 -28.59 -20.83
CA ALA A 1174 35.30 -29.68 -20.15
C ALA A 1174 35.82 -29.80 -18.71
N ARG A 1175 37.14 -29.77 -18.54
CA ARG A 1175 37.80 -29.75 -17.23
C ARG A 1175 37.46 -28.49 -16.43
N ALA A 1176 37.33 -27.33 -17.09
CA ALA A 1176 36.92 -26.09 -16.43
C ALA A 1176 35.51 -26.17 -15.84
N THR A 1177 34.58 -26.82 -16.55
CA THR A 1177 33.19 -26.98 -16.12
C THR A 1177 33.10 -27.94 -14.93
N GLU A 1178 33.77 -29.09 -15.00
CA GLU A 1178 33.82 -30.08 -13.90
C GLU A 1178 34.46 -29.49 -12.64
N LEU A 1179 35.58 -28.79 -12.80
CA LEU A 1179 36.26 -28.15 -11.68
C LEU A 1179 35.39 -27.06 -11.03
N LEU A 1180 34.64 -26.29 -11.82
CA LEU A 1180 33.74 -25.26 -11.30
C LEU A 1180 32.60 -25.86 -10.46
N GLU A 1181 31.96 -26.93 -10.93
CA GLU A 1181 30.87 -27.60 -10.21
C GLU A 1181 31.34 -28.15 -8.85
N LEU A 1182 32.55 -28.72 -8.78
CA LEU A 1182 33.13 -29.23 -7.54
C LEU A 1182 33.44 -28.12 -6.54
N VAL A 1183 33.92 -26.96 -7.00
CA VAL A 1183 34.16 -25.80 -6.13
C VAL A 1183 32.84 -25.19 -5.65
N GLU A 1184 31.84 -25.02 -6.53
CA GLU A 1184 30.52 -24.53 -6.16
C GLU A 1184 29.86 -25.43 -5.09
N GLU A 1185 30.00 -26.75 -5.20
CA GLU A 1185 29.52 -27.71 -4.19
C GLU A 1185 30.31 -27.63 -2.86
N ALA A 1186 31.62 -27.36 -2.89
CA ALA A 1186 32.40 -27.15 -1.66
C ALA A 1186 31.90 -25.93 -0.88
N TYR A 1187 31.60 -24.82 -1.57
CA TYR A 1187 30.99 -23.63 -0.96
C TYR A 1187 29.58 -23.91 -0.42
N ASN A 1188 28.76 -24.66 -1.16
CA ASN A 1188 27.43 -25.08 -0.72
C ASN A 1188 27.49 -25.89 0.59
N ARG A 1189 28.41 -26.85 0.70
CA ARG A 1189 28.62 -27.66 1.93
C ARG A 1189 29.03 -26.80 3.12
N ALA A 1190 29.89 -25.81 2.91
CA ALA A 1190 30.29 -24.88 3.96
C ALA A 1190 29.12 -23.99 4.43
N CYS A 1191 28.34 -23.41 3.51
CA CYS A 1191 27.16 -22.60 3.84
C CYS A 1191 26.10 -23.40 4.63
N LYS A 1192 25.85 -24.67 4.26
CA LYS A 1192 24.92 -25.54 5.00
C LYS A 1192 25.26 -25.68 6.48
N LYS A 1193 26.55 -25.79 6.82
CA LYS A 1193 26.99 -25.90 8.22
C LYS A 1193 26.73 -24.62 9.00
N VAL A 1194 26.84 -23.46 8.35
CA VAL A 1194 26.44 -22.18 8.94
C VAL A 1194 24.94 -22.14 9.18
N PHE A 1195 24.12 -22.57 8.22
CA PHE A 1195 22.65 -22.59 8.35
C PHE A 1195 22.18 -23.51 9.48
N ILE A 1196 22.87 -24.63 9.73
CA ILE A 1196 22.61 -25.48 10.90
C ILE A 1196 22.89 -24.72 12.20
N GLY A 1197 23.97 -23.93 12.25
CA GLY A 1197 24.25 -23.05 13.38
C GLY A 1197 23.10 -22.06 13.63
N THR A 1198 22.59 -21.43 12.57
CA THR A 1198 21.43 -20.52 12.64
C THR A 1198 20.17 -21.22 13.19
N LEU A 1199 19.91 -22.46 12.77
CA LEU A 1199 18.79 -23.27 13.28
C LEU A 1199 18.91 -23.51 14.78
N VAL A 1200 20.09 -23.93 15.25
CA VAL A 1200 20.32 -24.20 16.69
C VAL A 1200 20.07 -22.94 17.52
N VAL A 1201 20.61 -21.80 17.08
CA VAL A 1201 20.45 -20.52 17.78
C VAL A 1201 18.98 -20.08 17.82
N SER A 1202 18.26 -20.21 16.70
CA SER A 1202 16.83 -19.88 16.63
C SER A 1202 15.99 -20.81 17.51
N GLY A 1203 16.34 -22.10 17.57
CA GLY A 1203 15.64 -23.09 18.41
C GLY A 1203 15.82 -22.82 19.90
N LEU A 1204 17.03 -22.42 20.33
CA LEU A 1204 17.28 -21.98 21.71
C LEU A 1204 16.46 -20.73 22.07
N ALA A 1205 16.14 -19.87 21.10
CA ALA A 1205 15.33 -18.69 21.35
C ALA A 1205 13.91 -19.06 21.82
N VAL A 1206 13.36 -20.21 21.43
CA VAL A 1206 12.04 -20.69 21.88
C VAL A 1206 12.00 -20.84 23.40
N ILE A 1207 13.06 -21.42 23.98
CA ILE A 1207 13.19 -21.62 25.43
C ILE A 1207 13.24 -20.26 26.13
N SER A 1208 14.04 -19.33 25.60
CA SER A 1208 14.18 -17.98 26.18
C SER A 1208 12.87 -17.17 26.11
N SER A 1209 12.12 -17.26 25.01
CA SER A 1209 10.84 -16.57 24.82
C SER A 1209 9.78 -17.04 25.81
N GLY A 1210 9.76 -18.33 26.14
CA GLY A 1210 8.88 -18.89 27.17
C GLY A 1210 9.18 -18.40 28.60
N GLY A 1211 10.36 -17.81 28.80
CA GLY A 1211 10.78 -17.21 30.06
C GLY A 1211 10.08 -15.89 30.40
N VAL A 1212 9.46 -15.21 29.43
CA VAL A 1212 8.80 -13.91 29.63
C VAL A 1212 7.46 -14.08 30.36
N GLU A 1213 7.16 -13.20 31.32
CA GLU A 1213 5.90 -13.26 32.07
C GLU A 1213 4.67 -12.95 31.20
N TRP A 1214 3.60 -13.73 31.37
CA TRP A 1214 2.32 -13.57 30.66
C TRP A 1214 1.44 -12.48 31.29
N LYS A 1215 1.99 -11.27 31.44
CA LYS A 1215 1.27 -10.10 31.95
C LYS A 1215 0.63 -9.30 30.81
N GLU A 1216 -0.52 -8.71 31.09
CA GLU A 1216 -1.26 -7.88 30.13
C GLU A 1216 -0.64 -6.48 30.01
N MET A 1217 -0.69 -5.86 28.82
CA MET A 1217 -0.20 -4.50 28.59
C MET A 1217 -1.22 -3.48 29.14
N GLY A 1218 -1.33 -3.40 30.46
CA GLY A 1218 -2.23 -2.46 31.12
C GLY A 1218 -1.72 -1.02 31.01
N VAL A 1219 -2.40 -0.19 30.21
CA VAL A 1219 -2.39 1.26 30.41
C VAL A 1219 -3.17 1.54 31.69
N LYS A 1220 -2.52 2.13 32.71
CA LYS A 1220 -3.23 2.69 33.86
C LYS A 1220 -4.02 3.92 33.38
N GLU A 1221 -5.31 3.75 33.11
CA GLU A 1221 -6.23 4.89 33.04
C GLU A 1221 -6.55 5.36 34.46
N ASN A 1222 -6.11 6.58 34.79
CA ASN A 1222 -6.70 7.32 35.90
C ASN A 1222 -8.10 7.77 35.44
N LYS A 1223 -9.13 7.06 35.91
CA LYS A 1223 -10.50 7.56 35.92
C LYS A 1223 -10.57 8.73 36.89
N ASN A 1224 -10.78 9.95 36.38
CA ASN A 1224 -11.46 11.08 37.03
C ASN A 1224 -11.51 12.23 36.02
N ASP A 1225 -12.52 12.24 35.14
CA ASP A 1225 -13.49 13.34 35.02
C ASP A 1225 -14.48 13.08 33.89
N GLU A 1226 -15.76 13.05 34.28
CA GLU A 1226 -16.96 13.01 33.44
C GLU A 1226 -17.13 14.39 32.75
N SER A 1227 -17.85 14.61 31.65
CA SER A 1227 -19.18 14.15 31.28
C SER A 1227 -19.50 14.64 29.85
N GLY A 1228 -20.34 13.89 29.09
CA GLY A 1228 -20.98 14.46 27.90
C GLY A 1228 -21.35 13.50 26.76
N ARG A 1229 -22.48 12.79 26.93
CA ARG A 1229 -23.39 12.25 25.87
C ARG A 1229 -22.91 11.06 25.00
N GLY A 1230 -23.39 9.90 25.44
CA GLY A 1230 -23.91 8.71 24.72
C GLY A 1230 -23.58 8.45 23.24
N ILE A 1231 -23.24 7.18 22.95
CA ILE A 1231 -24.10 6.20 22.27
C ILE A 1231 -23.54 4.79 22.55
N THR A 1232 -24.42 3.90 23.00
CA THR A 1232 -24.15 2.48 23.27
C THR A 1232 -24.03 1.72 21.95
N LEU A 1233 -22.86 1.13 21.68
CA LEU A 1233 -22.66 0.22 20.54
C LEU A 1233 -22.65 -1.24 21.02
N LEU A 1234 -23.45 -2.06 20.33
CA LEU A 1234 -23.80 -3.43 20.69
C LEU A 1234 -22.59 -4.34 20.92
N ARG A 1235 -22.65 -5.08 22.04
CA ARG A 1235 -22.00 -6.38 22.21
C ARG A 1235 -22.62 -7.36 21.21
N LEU A 1236 -21.82 -7.90 20.29
CA LEU A 1236 -22.16 -9.11 19.55
C LEU A 1236 -20.93 -10.02 19.46
N TRP A 1237 -21.17 -11.28 19.84
CA TRP A 1237 -20.35 -12.49 19.69
C TRP A 1237 -19.30 -12.82 20.76
N ARG A 1238 -19.80 -13.42 21.85
CA ARG A 1238 -19.26 -14.66 22.42
C ARG A 1238 -19.96 -15.85 21.74
N GLY A 1239 -19.19 -16.86 21.31
CA GLY A 1239 -19.67 -18.22 21.10
C GLY A 1239 -19.43 -18.79 19.70
N THR A 1240 -18.24 -19.35 19.45
CA THR A 1240 -17.94 -20.80 19.45
C THR A 1240 -16.43 -20.96 19.37
#